data_AF-A0A534SIK8-F1
#
_entry.id   AF-A0A534SIK8-F1
#
_cell.length_a   1.000
_cell.length_b   1.000
_cell.length_c   1.000
_cell.angle_alpha   90.00
_cell.angle_beta   90.00
_cell.angle_gamma   90.00
#
_symmetry.space_group_name_H-M   'P 1'
#
loop_
_entity.id
_entity.type
_entity.pdbx_description
1 polymer ?
#
loop_
_entity_poly.entity_id
_entity_poly.type
_entity_poly.pdbx_seq_one_letter_code
_entity_poly.pdbx_strand_id
1 'polypeptide(L)'
;MKRTLCTLGLVTMLASPASAAFVSLPSSGAQVNDDAANSIDPKQDAGLVDVAGGTVVAGNVQVPWATFEQKIGDSQQIFVRAFKNGAWVTQGSPASPNIDPTVEAEAPSIDFAGAGRTVPWVAWYEPNFHFGDPTNIFASRFNAGANRWLPSGQDRSDGALIPSLNIHTNRTAENPSVAGGATIAGNDPVPWIIWEENDGAAADADSPRQIFVSKGVKQPAAGMPCTGFKPSEANNVNGFCFQQVGLERLDSGQPTPRDATVDPTLNIDPTRAGVEPDIAFTGQDDKVVWTVWYEKDASAVPGLRGNEMVFAAKAVANPAADGGFQWVAVGNGTAGQTNVLDRSGAHHFGPCAESDESEDACSLNADNFADAENPRVAAGTLTPGQPTVPWVVWDEDIGGGRHTIFISRLVGGDHFELFKPGQPISNRANDARRPDITFAGNVPYISWQEEVGTQLLTFVGHFEGGAAAPRFKLDTPGGIAASAFADVDNPQRAPISSTCTANPTNADGTACQGGAIGTPFFLFTAGAPGSKKLFAEAFAPSDVQTLAASDPTSSSATLRGIANPGGTSARVHFDFGATTAYGSSSTPETLGVSVVPTPFDAVASGLPNGSTIHYRAVAASDFATVAGADATVTIINQPPVVSLGDRVRRDALTEAHPSRQVHPPRVRGRRRRRDERAGRRPSPRSPLDPRSVPTSPSAEAPPGASADAFAAPVE
;
A
#
# COMPACT_ATOMS: atom_id res chain seq x y z
N MET A 1 9.82 -32.32 65.26
CA MET A 1 9.28 -32.36 63.89
C MET A 1 9.27 -30.94 63.32
N LYS A 2 9.96 -30.68 62.20
CA LYS A 2 9.63 -29.62 61.24
C LYS A 2 10.01 -30.14 59.84
N ARG A 3 9.11 -30.02 58.86
CA ARG A 3 9.39 -30.33 57.46
C ARG A 3 9.75 -29.02 56.76
N THR A 4 10.90 -28.96 56.10
CA THR A 4 11.22 -27.85 55.19
C THR A 4 10.51 -28.12 53.87
N LEU A 5 9.58 -27.25 53.47
CA LEU A 5 9.03 -27.28 52.11
C LEU A 5 10.05 -26.65 51.16
N CYS A 6 10.36 -27.36 50.07
CA CYS A 6 10.97 -26.73 48.90
C CYS A 6 9.83 -26.18 48.03
N THR A 7 9.59 -24.87 48.09
CA THR A 7 8.71 -24.20 47.12
C THR A 7 9.44 -24.11 45.79
N LEU A 8 9.01 -24.90 44.80
CA LEU A 8 9.51 -24.79 43.44
C LEU A 8 8.95 -23.49 42.82
N GLY A 9 9.78 -22.46 42.72
CA GLY A 9 9.40 -21.18 42.15
C GLY A 9 9.15 -21.30 40.66
N LEU A 10 7.89 -21.46 40.25
CA LEU A 10 7.50 -21.41 38.85
C LEU A 10 7.61 -19.96 38.35
N VAL A 11 8.77 -19.59 37.84
CA VAL A 11 8.96 -18.31 37.13
C VAL A 11 8.22 -18.41 35.81
N THR A 12 6.97 -17.95 35.81
CA THR A 12 6.27 -17.58 34.57
C THR A 12 7.01 -16.39 33.98
N MET A 13 7.93 -16.65 33.06
CA MET A 13 8.38 -15.61 32.14
C MET A 13 7.16 -15.17 31.34
N LEU A 14 6.67 -13.97 31.63
CA LEU A 14 5.82 -13.24 30.71
C LEU A 14 6.69 -12.99 29.47
N ALA A 15 6.41 -13.73 28.39
CA ALA A 15 7.01 -13.41 27.11
C ALA A 15 6.54 -12.00 26.73
N SER A 16 7.48 -11.10 26.45
CA SER A 16 7.16 -9.80 25.87
C SER A 16 6.30 -9.99 24.63
N PRO A 17 5.31 -9.12 24.37
CA PRO A 17 4.57 -9.18 23.11
C PRO A 17 5.56 -9.06 21.95
N ALA A 18 5.39 -9.92 20.94
CA ALA A 18 6.20 -9.86 19.73
C ALA A 18 5.97 -8.52 19.02
N SER A 19 7.05 -7.89 18.58
CA SER A 19 7.04 -6.63 17.83
C SER A 19 7.89 -6.74 16.57
N ALA A 20 7.71 -5.80 15.65
CA ALA A 20 8.69 -5.55 14.60
C ALA A 20 10.03 -5.09 15.19
N ALA A 21 11.05 -5.10 14.33
CA ALA A 21 12.36 -4.52 14.55
C ALA A 21 12.73 -3.62 13.37
N PHE A 22 13.46 -2.54 13.65
CA PHE A 22 13.76 -1.50 12.68
C PHE A 22 15.26 -1.19 12.61
N VAL A 23 15.67 -0.59 11.49
CA VAL A 23 16.97 0.06 11.32
C VAL A 23 16.75 1.50 10.85
N SER A 24 17.44 2.45 11.46
CA SER A 24 17.43 3.84 11.02
C SER A 24 18.11 3.99 9.66
N LEU A 25 17.62 4.90 8.83
CA LEU A 25 18.19 5.23 7.52
C LEU A 25 18.71 6.67 7.54
N PRO A 26 20.04 6.92 7.58
CA PRO A 26 21.15 5.96 7.68
C PRO A 26 21.28 5.30 9.06
N SER A 27 22.05 4.21 9.13
CA SER A 27 22.28 3.43 10.36
C SER A 27 23.07 4.17 11.46
N SER A 28 23.46 5.42 11.22
CA SER A 28 23.97 6.35 12.23
C SER A 28 22.88 7.12 12.98
N GLY A 29 21.61 7.01 12.56
CA GLY A 29 20.50 7.79 13.12
C GLY A 29 20.51 9.27 12.70
N ALA A 30 21.23 9.64 11.65
CA ALA A 30 21.22 11.01 11.14
C ALA A 30 19.88 11.35 10.47
N GLN A 31 19.46 12.61 10.58
CA GLN A 31 18.17 13.09 10.06
C GLN A 31 18.16 13.22 8.53
N VAL A 32 16.97 13.08 7.94
CA VAL A 32 16.67 13.29 6.52
C VAL A 32 16.83 14.76 6.17
N ASN A 33 16.47 15.70 7.04
CA ASN A 33 16.65 17.14 6.84
C ASN A 33 18.02 17.65 7.34
N ASP A 34 19.12 17.06 6.87
CA ASP A 34 20.50 17.54 7.09
C ASP A 34 21.30 17.53 5.78
N ASP A 35 21.42 18.69 5.15
CA ASP A 35 22.30 18.94 4.00
C ASP A 35 22.64 20.44 3.90
N ALA A 36 23.39 20.96 4.89
CA ALA A 36 23.71 22.38 4.95
C ALA A 36 24.49 22.91 3.72
N ALA A 37 25.07 22.03 2.89
CA ALA A 37 25.70 22.37 1.61
C ALA A 37 24.68 22.67 0.49
N ASN A 38 23.43 22.25 0.67
CA ASN A 38 22.28 22.44 -0.23
C ASN A 38 21.18 23.31 0.42
N SER A 39 21.55 24.15 1.40
CA SER A 39 20.67 25.03 2.19
C SER A 39 19.69 24.33 3.15
N ILE A 40 19.76 23.01 3.30
CA ILE A 40 18.95 22.25 4.26
C ILE A 40 19.64 22.33 5.64
N ASP A 41 19.31 23.36 6.43
CA ASP A 41 19.91 23.59 7.76
C ASP A 41 19.34 22.58 8.77
N PRO A 42 20.16 21.70 9.36
CA PRO A 42 19.70 20.68 10.30
C PRO A 42 19.10 21.25 11.59
N LYS A 43 19.21 22.55 11.86
CA LYS A 43 18.55 23.20 12.99
C LYS A 43 17.11 23.58 12.70
N GLN A 44 16.78 23.89 11.44
CA GLN A 44 15.42 24.26 11.05
C GLN A 44 14.50 23.06 11.13
N ASP A 45 13.23 23.31 11.35
CA ASP A 45 12.23 22.25 11.44
C ASP A 45 11.91 21.70 10.04
N ALA A 46 11.40 20.47 10.00
CA ALA A 46 10.73 19.93 8.83
C ALA A 46 9.22 20.05 9.06
N GLY A 47 8.49 20.50 8.04
CA GLY A 47 7.03 20.50 8.02
C GLY A 47 6.49 19.25 7.32
N LEU A 48 5.47 19.43 6.48
CA LEU A 48 4.83 18.37 5.71
C LEU A 48 5.83 17.61 4.83
N VAL A 49 5.54 16.33 4.67
CA VAL A 49 6.46 15.32 4.14
C VAL A 49 5.68 14.21 3.43
N ASP A 50 6.29 13.63 2.39
CA ASP A 50 5.79 12.46 1.68
C ASP A 50 6.95 11.56 1.22
N VAL A 51 6.69 10.28 0.95
CA VAL A 51 7.77 9.30 0.65
C VAL A 51 7.37 8.22 -0.36
N ALA A 52 8.26 7.96 -1.31
CA ALA A 52 8.07 6.94 -2.34
C ALA A 52 9.27 5.97 -2.45
N GLY A 53 8.97 4.71 -2.75
CA GLY A 53 9.95 3.73 -3.23
C GLY A 53 10.17 3.84 -4.73
N GLY A 54 11.38 4.24 -5.15
CA GLY A 54 11.65 4.46 -6.57
C GLY A 54 13.12 4.45 -6.99
N THR A 55 13.33 4.43 -8.30
CA THR A 55 14.65 4.34 -8.95
C THR A 55 14.68 5.21 -10.20
N VAL A 56 15.83 5.78 -10.55
CA VAL A 56 16.04 6.51 -11.83
C VAL A 56 16.62 5.62 -12.93
N VAL A 57 16.64 4.30 -12.72
CA VAL A 57 17.13 3.28 -13.66
C VAL A 57 16.17 2.08 -13.63
N ALA A 58 15.60 1.74 -14.79
CA ALA A 58 14.59 0.69 -14.89
C ALA A 58 15.15 -0.68 -14.46
N GLY A 59 14.41 -1.38 -13.60
CA GLY A 59 14.78 -2.72 -13.13
C GLY A 59 15.87 -2.76 -12.04
N ASN A 60 16.42 -1.62 -11.62
CA ASN A 60 17.22 -1.54 -10.39
C ASN A 60 16.33 -1.65 -9.14
N VAL A 61 16.95 -1.90 -7.98
CA VAL A 61 16.27 -1.84 -6.68
C VAL A 61 15.69 -0.45 -6.43
N GLN A 62 14.42 -0.38 -6.02
CA GLN A 62 13.78 0.85 -5.54
C GLN A 62 14.37 1.25 -4.19
N VAL A 63 14.65 2.53 -4.00
CA VAL A 63 15.14 3.10 -2.74
C VAL A 63 14.18 4.16 -2.21
N PRO A 64 14.27 4.54 -0.92
CA PRO A 64 13.52 5.68 -0.37
C PRO A 64 13.85 6.99 -1.09
N TRP A 65 12.81 7.70 -1.52
CA TRP A 65 12.85 9.12 -1.89
C TRP A 65 11.89 9.88 -0.99
N ALA A 66 12.43 10.81 -0.21
CA ALA A 66 11.69 11.69 0.68
C ALA A 66 11.56 13.06 0.03
N THR A 67 10.36 13.65 0.08
CA THR A 67 10.13 15.07 -0.19
C THR A 67 9.60 15.74 1.08
N PHE A 68 10.09 16.92 1.42
CA PHE A 68 9.69 17.64 2.63
C PHE A 68 9.87 19.16 2.47
N GLU A 69 9.12 19.93 3.24
CA GLU A 69 9.27 21.38 3.34
C GLU A 69 10.16 21.80 4.53
N GLN A 70 10.89 22.90 4.38
CA GLN A 70 11.71 23.50 5.45
C GLN A 70 11.82 25.02 5.28
N LYS A 71 11.69 25.78 6.38
CA LYS A 71 11.83 27.24 6.37
C LYS A 71 13.27 27.69 6.20
N ILE A 72 13.47 28.74 5.39
CA ILE A 72 14.74 29.40 5.10
C ILE A 72 14.52 30.91 5.22
N GLY A 73 14.82 31.47 6.40
CA GLY A 73 14.45 32.85 6.74
C GLY A 73 12.94 32.96 6.91
N ASP A 74 12.33 33.93 6.23
CA ASP A 74 10.88 34.18 6.22
C ASP A 74 10.16 33.46 5.05
N SER A 75 10.86 32.53 4.37
CA SER A 75 10.39 31.76 3.21
C SER A 75 10.35 30.26 3.54
N GLN A 76 9.66 29.44 2.75
CA GLN A 76 9.64 27.98 2.90
C GLN A 76 9.89 27.27 1.57
N GLN A 77 10.80 26.29 1.58
CA GLN A 77 11.24 25.59 0.38
C GLN A 77 11.03 24.09 0.50
N ILE A 78 10.61 23.48 -0.61
CA ILE A 78 10.54 22.03 -0.78
C ILE A 78 11.94 21.48 -1.05
N PHE A 79 12.25 20.30 -0.53
CA PHE A 79 13.50 19.57 -0.76
C PHE A 79 13.25 18.09 -1.00
N VAL A 80 14.02 17.51 -1.92
CA VAL A 80 13.93 16.08 -2.25
C VAL A 80 15.27 15.40 -1.99
N ARG A 81 15.26 14.30 -1.24
CA ARG A 81 16.45 13.47 -0.98
C ARG A 81 16.16 12.01 -1.30
N ALA A 82 17.17 11.33 -1.84
CA ALA A 82 17.10 9.91 -2.16
C ALA A 82 18.15 9.14 -1.35
N PHE A 83 17.78 8.02 -0.73
CA PHE A 83 18.69 7.21 0.06
C PHE A 83 19.55 6.32 -0.85
N LYS A 84 20.85 6.58 -0.89
CA LYS A 84 21.82 5.98 -1.82
C LYS A 84 23.08 5.58 -1.08
N ASN A 85 23.54 4.33 -1.28
CA ASN A 85 24.77 3.79 -0.70
C ASN A 85 24.88 3.96 0.84
N GLY A 86 23.75 3.92 1.56
CA GLY A 86 23.72 4.08 3.02
C GLY A 86 23.68 5.52 3.53
N ALA A 87 23.41 6.52 2.68
CA ALA A 87 23.25 7.93 3.08
C ALA A 87 22.14 8.63 2.27
N TRP A 88 21.56 9.71 2.81
CA TRP A 88 20.65 10.58 2.06
C TRP A 88 21.44 11.50 1.12
N VAL A 89 20.96 11.64 -0.11
CA VAL A 89 21.58 12.50 -1.14
C VAL A 89 20.52 13.40 -1.73
N THR A 90 20.70 14.72 -1.61
CA THR A 90 19.79 15.72 -2.17
C THR A 90 19.73 15.64 -3.70
N GLN A 91 18.54 15.83 -4.26
CA GLN A 91 18.23 15.66 -5.68
C GLN A 91 17.79 17.00 -6.25
N GLY A 92 18.56 17.53 -7.19
CA GLY A 92 18.36 18.88 -7.73
C GLY A 92 19.63 19.73 -7.72
N SER A 93 19.68 20.69 -8.65
CA SER A 93 20.59 21.83 -8.68
C SER A 93 19.89 22.94 -9.51
N PRO A 94 19.27 23.96 -8.88
CA PRO A 94 19.15 24.19 -7.44
C PRO A 94 18.45 23.04 -6.69
N ALA A 95 18.71 22.93 -5.39
CA ALA A 95 18.25 21.83 -4.54
C ALA A 95 16.73 21.82 -4.32
N SER A 96 16.14 23.00 -4.15
CA SER A 96 14.69 23.18 -4.12
C SER A 96 14.09 23.17 -5.53
N PRO A 97 12.88 22.60 -5.73
CA PRO A 97 12.13 22.62 -6.98
C PRO A 97 11.19 23.83 -7.12
N ASN A 98 11.06 24.68 -6.07
CA ASN A 98 10.18 25.87 -6.03
C ASN A 98 10.30 26.71 -7.30
N ILE A 99 9.23 27.40 -7.69
CA ILE A 99 9.28 28.36 -8.80
C ILE A 99 9.84 29.68 -8.29
N ASP A 100 9.29 30.19 -7.20
CA ASP A 100 9.83 31.30 -6.41
C ASP A 100 10.43 30.76 -5.10
N PRO A 101 11.77 30.82 -4.90
CA PRO A 101 12.41 30.38 -3.67
C PRO A 101 12.27 31.37 -2.51
N THR A 102 11.52 32.47 -2.67
CA THR A 102 11.36 33.55 -1.67
C THR A 102 9.98 33.60 -1.01
N VAL A 103 9.02 32.80 -1.47
CA VAL A 103 7.69 32.63 -0.83
C VAL A 103 7.66 31.43 0.11
N GLU A 104 6.49 31.12 0.69
CA GLU A 104 6.26 29.86 1.40
C GLU A 104 5.66 28.82 0.44
N ALA A 105 6.37 27.71 0.25
CA ALA A 105 5.94 26.55 -0.52
C ALA A 105 5.72 25.35 0.41
N GLU A 106 4.60 24.65 0.25
CA GLU A 106 4.12 23.68 1.24
C GLU A 106 3.48 22.43 0.60
N ALA A 107 3.18 21.45 1.45
CA ALA A 107 2.49 20.18 1.15
C ALA A 107 3.03 19.42 -0.08
N PRO A 108 4.32 19.01 -0.06
CA PRO A 108 4.91 18.30 -1.19
C PRO A 108 4.53 16.80 -1.22
N SER A 109 4.10 16.29 -2.36
CA SER A 109 3.88 14.86 -2.63
C SER A 109 4.82 14.32 -3.71
N ILE A 110 5.15 13.01 -3.68
CA ILE A 110 6.14 12.38 -4.58
C ILE A 110 5.74 10.97 -5.09
N ASP A 111 5.83 10.74 -6.40
CA ASP A 111 5.76 9.39 -6.99
C ASP A 111 6.54 9.30 -8.34
N PHE A 112 6.61 8.10 -8.91
CA PHE A 112 7.41 7.73 -10.07
C PHE A 112 6.55 7.37 -11.29
N ALA A 113 6.73 8.14 -12.37
CA ALA A 113 6.09 7.92 -13.66
C ALA A 113 7.14 7.67 -14.77
N GLY A 114 6.73 7.72 -16.03
CA GLY A 114 7.57 7.47 -17.20
C GLY A 114 7.92 5.98 -17.40
N ALA A 115 8.68 5.69 -18.46
CA ALA A 115 9.11 4.35 -18.82
C ALA A 115 9.69 3.58 -17.62
N GLY A 116 9.07 2.45 -17.25
CA GLY A 116 9.50 1.62 -16.12
C GLY A 116 9.31 2.24 -14.72
N ARG A 117 8.49 3.30 -14.58
CA ARG A 117 8.36 4.15 -13.37
C ARG A 117 9.74 4.65 -12.89
N THR A 118 10.45 5.35 -13.78
CA THR A 118 11.83 5.83 -13.56
C THR A 118 12.02 7.34 -13.47
N VAL A 119 10.95 8.12 -13.61
CA VAL A 119 10.96 9.58 -13.54
C VAL A 119 10.26 10.00 -12.26
N PRO A 120 10.98 10.44 -11.22
CA PRO A 120 10.37 11.09 -10.07
C PRO A 120 9.60 12.35 -10.52
N TRP A 121 8.40 12.52 -9.96
CA TRP A 121 7.60 13.74 -10.02
C TRP A 121 7.34 14.20 -8.59
N VAL A 122 7.38 15.51 -8.39
CA VAL A 122 6.92 16.16 -7.15
C VAL A 122 5.87 17.20 -7.53
N ALA A 123 4.77 17.21 -6.78
CA ALA A 123 3.76 18.26 -6.78
C ALA A 123 3.77 18.98 -5.42
N TRP A 124 3.46 20.27 -5.41
CA TRP A 124 3.42 21.13 -4.21
C TRP A 124 2.60 22.39 -4.51
N TYR A 125 2.31 23.22 -3.50
CA TYR A 125 1.73 24.55 -3.71
C TYR A 125 2.63 25.68 -3.23
N GLU A 126 2.54 26.85 -3.88
CA GLU A 126 3.14 28.11 -3.46
C GLU A 126 2.33 29.30 -4.04
N PRO A 127 2.31 30.49 -3.43
CA PRO A 127 1.76 31.68 -4.08
C PRO A 127 2.74 32.20 -5.14
N ASN A 128 2.24 32.89 -6.17
CA ASN A 128 3.11 33.43 -7.22
C ASN A 128 2.63 34.80 -7.72
N PHE A 129 3.55 35.77 -7.79
CA PHE A 129 3.23 37.16 -8.13
C PHE A 129 2.61 37.35 -9.53
N HIS A 130 2.75 36.37 -10.44
CA HIS A 130 2.07 36.37 -11.73
C HIS A 130 0.56 36.10 -11.63
N PHE A 131 0.11 35.46 -10.55
CA PHE A 131 -1.28 35.01 -10.35
C PHE A 131 -2.00 35.79 -9.24
N GLY A 132 -1.23 36.38 -8.30
CA GLY A 132 -1.72 37.27 -7.25
C GLY A 132 -1.34 36.75 -5.86
N ASP A 133 -2.21 37.03 -4.89
CA ASP A 133 -2.11 36.49 -3.53
C ASP A 133 -2.42 34.97 -3.42
N PRO A 134 -3.31 34.35 -4.26
CA PRO A 134 -3.65 32.93 -4.13
C PRO A 134 -2.51 31.93 -4.39
N THR A 135 -2.51 30.83 -3.64
CA THR A 135 -1.65 29.66 -3.87
C THR A 135 -2.01 28.96 -5.18
N ASN A 136 -1.00 28.44 -5.87
CA ASN A 136 -1.15 27.66 -7.09
C ASN A 136 -0.44 26.31 -6.96
N ILE A 137 -0.98 25.28 -7.62
CA ILE A 137 -0.38 23.94 -7.69
C ILE A 137 0.67 23.90 -8.80
N PHE A 138 1.86 23.45 -8.46
CA PHE A 138 2.97 23.24 -9.39
C PHE A 138 3.42 21.79 -9.39
N ALA A 139 4.03 21.36 -10.50
CA ALA A 139 4.65 20.04 -10.57
C ALA A 139 5.96 20.08 -11.37
N SER A 140 6.95 19.34 -10.87
CA SER A 140 8.26 19.19 -11.48
C SER A 140 8.61 17.73 -11.68
N ARG A 141 9.15 17.42 -12.86
CA ARG A 141 9.76 16.12 -13.16
C ARG A 141 11.27 16.18 -12.97
N PHE A 142 11.87 15.14 -12.41
CA PHE A 142 13.31 15.07 -12.22
C PHE A 142 14.03 14.64 -13.50
N ASN A 143 14.96 15.47 -13.98
CA ASN A 143 15.94 15.09 -14.99
C ASN A 143 17.21 14.59 -14.29
N ALA A 144 17.28 13.28 -14.04
CA ALA A 144 18.42 12.64 -13.38
C ALA A 144 19.76 12.85 -14.11
N GLY A 145 19.75 12.93 -15.44
CA GLY A 145 20.96 13.18 -16.23
C GLY A 145 21.52 14.61 -16.12
N ALA A 146 20.69 15.56 -15.69
CA ALA A 146 21.07 16.94 -15.41
C ALA A 146 21.08 17.28 -13.90
N ASN A 147 20.70 16.32 -13.04
CA ASN A 147 20.38 16.54 -11.62
C ASN A 147 19.49 17.79 -11.41
N ARG A 148 18.38 17.91 -12.14
CA ARG A 148 17.54 19.14 -12.12
C ARG A 148 16.05 18.84 -12.22
N TRP A 149 15.26 19.55 -11.41
CA TRP A 149 13.80 19.62 -11.50
C TRP A 149 13.34 20.52 -12.64
N LEU A 150 12.29 20.10 -13.35
CA LEU A 150 11.76 20.76 -14.53
C LEU A 150 10.25 21.05 -14.38
N PRO A 151 9.86 22.27 -13.96
CA PRO A 151 8.47 22.69 -13.83
C PRO A 151 7.68 22.46 -15.12
N SER A 152 6.59 21.72 -15.03
CA SER A 152 5.89 21.12 -16.17
C SER A 152 4.40 21.41 -16.12
N GLY A 153 3.82 21.70 -17.29
CA GLY A 153 2.49 22.28 -17.45
C GLY A 153 2.49 23.34 -18.55
N GLN A 154 1.31 23.86 -18.86
CA GLN A 154 1.09 25.04 -19.71
C GLN A 154 1.62 26.29 -19.02
N ASP A 155 2.28 27.19 -19.75
CA ASP A 155 2.50 28.55 -19.26
C ASP A 155 1.15 29.23 -18.96
N ARG A 156 1.00 29.76 -17.74
CA ARG A 156 -0.19 30.49 -17.28
C ARG A 156 0.08 31.97 -17.04
N SER A 157 1.30 32.42 -17.32
CA SER A 157 1.88 33.72 -16.92
C SER A 157 2.14 34.67 -18.09
N ASP A 158 1.28 34.65 -19.11
CA ASP A 158 1.34 35.51 -20.31
C ASP A 158 2.70 35.55 -21.03
N GLY A 159 3.45 34.44 -21.00
CA GLY A 159 4.74 34.29 -21.69
C GLY A 159 5.96 34.34 -20.78
N ALA A 160 5.80 34.45 -19.45
CA ALA A 160 6.89 34.36 -18.49
C ALA A 160 7.32 32.91 -18.17
N LEU A 161 6.69 31.90 -18.79
CA LEU A 161 7.02 30.47 -18.70
C LEU A 161 6.83 29.86 -17.30
N ILE A 162 5.96 30.44 -16.48
CA ILE A 162 5.52 29.88 -15.20
C ILE A 162 4.32 28.96 -15.44
N PRO A 163 4.43 27.65 -15.17
CA PRO A 163 3.29 26.75 -15.26
C PRO A 163 2.38 26.88 -14.04
N SER A 164 1.10 26.57 -14.17
CA SER A 164 0.22 26.28 -13.02
C SER A 164 -0.80 25.22 -13.43
N LEU A 165 -1.21 24.39 -12.47
CA LEU A 165 -2.16 23.30 -12.65
C LEU A 165 -3.59 23.66 -12.24
N ASN A 166 -3.78 24.77 -11.50
CA ASN A 166 -5.11 25.25 -11.07
C ASN A 166 -6.07 25.35 -12.24
N ILE A 167 -7.34 25.03 -12.00
CA ILE A 167 -8.44 25.34 -12.94
C ILE A 167 -8.50 26.86 -13.15
N HIS A 168 -8.43 27.60 -12.04
CA HIS A 168 -8.42 29.06 -11.95
C HIS A 168 -7.17 29.53 -11.19
N THR A 169 -6.22 30.17 -11.88
CA THR A 169 -4.97 30.64 -11.26
C THR A 169 -5.18 31.76 -10.23
N ASN A 170 -6.32 32.45 -10.28
CA ASN A 170 -6.74 33.44 -9.30
C ASN A 170 -7.57 32.85 -8.14
N ARG A 171 -7.50 31.54 -7.92
CA ARG A 171 -8.09 30.82 -6.79
C ARG A 171 -7.03 30.09 -5.99
N THR A 172 -7.25 30.02 -4.68
CA THR A 172 -6.36 29.37 -3.73
C THR A 172 -6.47 27.86 -3.91
N ALA A 173 -5.33 27.21 -4.17
CA ALA A 173 -5.25 25.77 -4.42
C ALA A 173 -4.11 25.14 -3.60
N GLU A 174 -4.43 24.07 -2.89
CA GLU A 174 -3.58 23.47 -1.84
C GLU A 174 -3.58 21.92 -1.90
N ASN A 175 -2.82 21.30 -0.99
CA ASN A 175 -2.74 19.85 -0.73
C ASN A 175 -2.73 18.92 -1.97
N PRO A 176 -1.73 19.03 -2.87
CA PRO A 176 -1.65 18.16 -4.03
C PRO A 176 -1.07 16.77 -3.71
N SER A 177 -1.74 15.70 -4.13
CA SER A 177 -1.17 14.33 -4.18
C SER A 177 -0.88 13.93 -5.63
N VAL A 178 0.22 13.21 -5.87
CA VAL A 178 0.68 12.80 -7.23
C VAL A 178 0.90 11.30 -7.34
N ALA A 179 0.34 10.68 -8.39
CA ALA A 179 0.57 9.27 -8.72
C ALA A 179 0.91 9.08 -10.21
N GLY A 180 1.85 8.17 -10.49
CA GLY A 180 2.30 7.79 -11.83
C GLY A 180 1.62 6.53 -12.34
N GLY A 181 0.71 6.67 -13.31
CA GLY A 181 -0.04 5.53 -13.86
C GLY A 181 -0.44 5.65 -15.34
N ALA A 182 -1.03 4.59 -15.89
CA ALA A 182 -1.23 4.42 -17.34
C ALA A 182 -2.61 3.83 -17.68
N THR A 183 -3.57 4.67 -18.06
CA THR A 183 -4.94 4.25 -18.42
C THR A 183 -5.07 3.40 -19.70
N ILE A 184 -3.95 3.01 -20.33
CA ILE A 184 -3.86 2.15 -21.52
C ILE A 184 -2.70 1.16 -21.33
N ALA A 185 -2.94 -0.13 -21.61
CA ALA A 185 -1.95 -1.20 -21.44
C ALA A 185 -0.63 -0.92 -22.18
N GLY A 186 0.50 -1.02 -21.47
CA GLY A 186 1.83 -0.92 -22.06
C GLY A 186 2.28 0.48 -22.47
N ASN A 187 1.50 1.52 -22.20
CA ASN A 187 1.98 2.90 -22.28
C ASN A 187 2.93 3.22 -21.11
N ASP A 188 3.86 4.17 -21.31
CA ASP A 188 4.58 4.81 -20.21
C ASP A 188 3.56 5.42 -19.22
N PRO A 189 3.68 5.16 -17.90
CA PRO A 189 2.99 5.93 -16.88
C PRO A 189 3.23 7.44 -17.02
N VAL A 190 2.21 8.22 -16.70
CA VAL A 190 2.24 9.69 -16.65
C VAL A 190 1.81 10.17 -15.26
N PRO A 191 2.28 11.33 -14.78
CA PRO A 191 1.77 11.88 -13.53
C PRO A 191 0.27 12.21 -13.68
N TRP A 192 -0.50 11.88 -12.67
CA TRP A 192 -1.81 12.45 -12.40
C TRP A 192 -1.73 13.11 -11.03
N ILE A 193 -2.35 14.27 -10.91
CA ILE A 193 -2.30 15.12 -9.73
C ILE A 193 -3.73 15.41 -9.33
N ILE A 194 -4.05 15.19 -8.06
CA ILE A 194 -5.28 15.59 -7.40
C ILE A 194 -4.95 16.72 -6.43
N TRP A 195 -5.85 17.69 -6.23
CA TRP A 195 -5.68 18.80 -5.30
C TRP A 195 -7.04 19.37 -4.87
N GLU A 196 -7.03 20.25 -3.86
CA GLU A 196 -8.19 21.04 -3.43
C GLU A 196 -8.04 22.51 -3.87
N GLU A 197 -9.09 23.12 -4.43
CA GLU A 197 -9.09 24.50 -4.94
C GLU A 197 -10.43 25.21 -4.66
N ASN A 198 -10.38 26.48 -4.27
CA ASN A 198 -11.54 27.31 -3.95
C ASN A 198 -12.38 27.66 -5.21
N ASP A 199 -13.57 27.07 -5.39
CA ASP A 199 -14.40 27.29 -6.58
C ASP A 199 -15.92 27.34 -6.28
N GLY A 200 -16.74 27.79 -7.23
CA GLY A 200 -18.20 27.83 -7.18
C GLY A 200 -18.81 29.17 -6.73
N ALA A 201 -18.03 30.07 -6.11
CA ALA A 201 -18.49 31.42 -5.75
C ALA A 201 -17.67 32.53 -6.43
N ALA A 202 -18.18 33.77 -6.42
CA ALA A 202 -17.61 34.90 -7.16
C ALA A 202 -16.32 35.50 -6.55
N ALA A 203 -16.00 35.14 -5.31
CA ALA A 203 -14.78 35.54 -4.62
C ALA A 203 -14.12 34.32 -3.98
N ASP A 204 -12.79 34.29 -3.97
CA ASP A 204 -12.00 33.17 -3.47
C ASP A 204 -12.34 32.82 -2.01
N ALA A 205 -12.35 33.83 -1.13
CA ALA A 205 -12.66 33.68 0.30
C ALA A 205 -14.12 33.32 0.63
N ASP A 206 -15.03 33.37 -0.36
CA ASP A 206 -16.45 32.98 -0.21
C ASP A 206 -16.73 31.60 -0.84
N SER A 207 -15.71 30.90 -1.34
CA SER A 207 -15.85 29.65 -2.11
C SER A 207 -15.54 28.40 -1.29
N PRO A 208 -16.36 27.31 -1.37
CA PRO A 208 -15.98 26.01 -0.82
C PRO A 208 -14.80 25.40 -1.58
N ARG A 209 -13.96 24.61 -0.88
CA ARG A 209 -12.87 23.85 -1.52
C ARG A 209 -13.42 22.69 -2.35
N GLN A 210 -12.96 22.57 -3.57
CA GLN A 210 -13.36 21.56 -4.54
C GLN A 210 -12.17 20.69 -4.92
N ILE A 211 -12.40 19.38 -4.99
CA ILE A 211 -11.39 18.42 -5.40
C ILE A 211 -11.34 18.34 -6.93
N PHE A 212 -10.17 18.58 -7.52
CA PHE A 212 -9.94 18.48 -8.97
C PHE A 212 -8.79 17.52 -9.29
N VAL A 213 -8.82 16.96 -10.50
CA VAL A 213 -7.78 16.05 -11.00
C VAL A 213 -7.31 16.50 -12.38
N SER A 214 -5.99 16.50 -12.60
CA SER A 214 -5.38 16.67 -13.92
C SER A 214 -4.37 15.57 -14.23
N LYS A 215 -4.24 15.26 -15.53
CA LYS A 215 -3.30 14.25 -16.03
C LYS A 215 -2.25 14.87 -16.94
N GLY A 216 -0.99 14.49 -16.76
CA GLY A 216 0.11 14.87 -17.63
C GLY A 216 0.05 14.14 -18.98
N VAL A 217 0.21 14.88 -20.08
CA VAL A 217 0.34 14.36 -21.43
C VAL A 217 1.65 14.83 -22.03
N LYS A 218 2.56 13.86 -22.21
CA LYS A 218 3.92 14.04 -22.72
C LYS A 218 3.91 14.62 -24.14
N GLN A 219 4.57 15.75 -24.32
CA GLN A 219 4.69 16.46 -25.60
C GLN A 219 6.01 16.13 -26.32
N PRO A 220 6.11 16.35 -27.64
CA PRO A 220 7.34 16.12 -28.39
C PRO A 220 8.51 17.00 -27.94
N ALA A 221 8.22 18.22 -27.45
CA ALA A 221 9.21 19.18 -26.97
C ALA A 221 8.57 20.20 -26.00
N ALA A 222 9.43 20.90 -25.26
CA ALA A 222 9.08 22.17 -24.60
C ALA A 222 8.67 23.24 -25.64
N GLY A 223 7.80 24.17 -25.24
CA GLY A 223 7.30 25.25 -26.09
C GLY A 223 6.25 24.85 -27.13
N MET A 224 5.82 23.59 -27.16
CA MET A 224 4.74 23.13 -28.04
C MET A 224 3.36 23.52 -27.46
N PRO A 225 2.39 23.95 -28.29
CA PRO A 225 1.05 24.33 -27.83
C PRO A 225 0.27 23.13 -27.29
N CYS A 226 -0.59 23.39 -26.30
CA CYS A 226 -1.49 22.40 -25.71
C CYS A 226 -2.89 22.51 -26.32
N THR A 227 -2.99 22.62 -27.65
CA THR A 227 -4.27 22.77 -28.37
C THR A 227 -5.25 21.64 -28.03
N GLY A 228 -6.48 21.99 -27.67
CA GLY A 228 -7.52 21.10 -27.18
C GLY A 228 -7.43 20.76 -25.68
N PHE A 229 -6.54 21.37 -24.90
CA PHE A 229 -6.41 21.14 -23.47
C PHE A 229 -7.15 22.18 -22.62
N LYS A 230 -7.68 21.74 -21.47
CA LYS A 230 -8.19 22.60 -20.39
C LYS A 230 -7.39 22.38 -19.10
N PRO A 231 -7.18 23.43 -18.27
CA PRO A 231 -7.78 24.77 -18.33
C PRO A 231 -7.02 25.77 -19.24
N SER A 232 -6.05 25.31 -20.04
CA SER A 232 -5.27 26.18 -20.94
C SER A 232 -4.78 25.44 -22.18
N GLU A 233 -4.84 26.10 -23.35
CA GLU A 233 -4.17 25.65 -24.58
C GLU A 233 -2.74 26.18 -24.76
N ALA A 234 -2.24 26.99 -23.82
CA ALA A 234 -0.96 27.68 -23.93
C ALA A 234 0.24 26.72 -24.08
N ASN A 235 1.38 27.25 -24.50
CA ASN A 235 2.57 26.44 -24.73
C ASN A 235 3.08 25.78 -23.44
N ASN A 236 3.46 24.50 -23.53
CA ASN A 236 4.00 23.79 -22.40
C ASN A 236 5.45 24.21 -22.05
N VAL A 237 5.80 24.23 -20.77
CA VAL A 237 7.10 24.74 -20.29
C VAL A 237 8.23 23.70 -20.42
N ASN A 238 8.04 22.44 -19.98
CA ASN A 238 9.11 21.41 -19.96
C ASN A 238 8.72 20.04 -20.54
N GLY A 239 7.89 20.00 -21.58
CA GLY A 239 7.57 18.81 -22.37
C GLY A 239 6.31 18.05 -21.95
N PHE A 240 5.41 18.67 -21.17
CA PHE A 240 4.14 18.08 -20.72
C PHE A 240 3.05 19.15 -20.66
N CYS A 241 1.91 18.89 -21.30
CA CYS A 241 0.66 19.59 -21.04
C CYS A 241 -0.11 18.84 -19.95
N PHE A 242 -0.85 19.51 -19.09
CA PHE A 242 -1.79 18.88 -18.16
C PHE A 242 -3.23 19.14 -18.60
N GLN A 243 -4.07 18.14 -18.42
CA GLN A 243 -5.47 18.13 -18.83
C GLN A 243 -6.34 17.81 -17.62
N GLN A 244 -7.29 18.69 -17.27
CA GLN A 244 -8.31 18.40 -16.25
C GLN A 244 -9.14 17.16 -16.61
N VAL A 245 -9.70 16.46 -15.61
CA VAL A 245 -10.38 15.18 -15.83
C VAL A 245 -11.72 15.13 -15.11
N GLY A 246 -12.79 14.87 -15.84
CA GLY A 246 -14.14 14.67 -15.28
C GLY A 246 -15.27 15.23 -16.15
N LEU A 247 -16.48 15.27 -15.59
CA LEU A 247 -17.64 15.91 -16.20
C LEU A 247 -17.87 17.28 -15.56
N GLU A 248 -17.97 18.31 -16.40
CA GLU A 248 -18.28 19.70 -16.07
C GLU A 248 -19.59 19.83 -15.26
N ARG A 249 -19.54 20.10 -13.94
CA ARG A 249 -20.75 20.13 -13.07
C ARG A 249 -20.91 21.24 -12.02
N LEU A 250 -19.85 21.93 -11.56
CA LEU A 250 -19.97 23.15 -10.73
C LEU A 250 -19.77 24.44 -11.54
N ASP A 251 -20.68 25.42 -11.48
CA ASP A 251 -20.54 26.66 -12.26
C ASP A 251 -19.36 27.52 -11.75
N SER A 252 -18.42 27.89 -12.62
CA SER A 252 -17.03 28.29 -12.30
C SER A 252 -16.81 29.62 -11.55
N GLY A 253 -17.86 30.32 -11.13
CA GLY A 253 -17.81 31.58 -10.37
C GLY A 253 -17.18 32.82 -11.07
N GLN A 254 -16.40 32.68 -12.14
CA GLN A 254 -15.59 33.76 -12.74
C GLN A 254 -16.38 34.69 -13.69
N PRO A 255 -16.24 36.02 -13.60
CA PRO A 255 -17.03 36.97 -14.38
C PRO A 255 -16.41 37.45 -15.72
N THR A 256 -16.10 36.53 -16.65
CA THR A 256 -15.89 36.79 -18.11
C THR A 256 -14.64 37.63 -18.54
N PRO A 257 -14.19 37.66 -19.82
CA PRO A 257 -14.78 37.13 -21.07
C PRO A 257 -14.98 35.62 -21.04
N ARG A 258 -15.98 35.14 -21.78
CA ARG A 258 -16.42 33.75 -21.66
C ARG A 258 -15.36 32.72 -22.01
N ASP A 259 -15.11 31.82 -21.09
CA ASP A 259 -15.84 30.55 -21.11
C ASP A 259 -17.24 30.67 -20.45
N ALA A 260 -18.06 29.64 -20.63
CA ALA A 260 -19.14 29.35 -19.68
C ALA A 260 -18.75 28.02 -19.03
N THR A 261 -17.57 28.01 -18.41
CA THR A 261 -17.02 26.82 -17.76
C THR A 261 -17.95 26.39 -16.66
N VAL A 262 -17.98 25.08 -16.51
CA VAL A 262 -18.54 24.43 -15.37
C VAL A 262 -17.51 23.36 -15.06
N ASP A 263 -16.96 23.33 -13.85
CA ASP A 263 -15.70 22.65 -13.61
C ASP A 263 -15.89 21.22 -13.09
N PRO A 264 -14.91 20.32 -13.33
CA PRO A 264 -15.05 18.89 -13.13
C PRO A 264 -14.72 18.48 -11.69
N THR A 265 -15.32 19.14 -10.70
CA THR A 265 -15.14 18.82 -9.26
C THR A 265 -15.50 17.36 -8.96
N LEU A 266 -14.85 16.77 -7.95
CA LEU A 266 -15.13 15.43 -7.42
C LEU A 266 -16.05 15.44 -6.18
N ASN A 267 -16.30 16.56 -5.50
CA ASN A 267 -17.11 16.61 -4.26
C ASN A 267 -18.52 16.01 -4.47
N ILE A 268 -18.93 15.04 -3.65
CA ILE A 268 -20.29 14.49 -3.67
C ILE A 268 -21.31 15.63 -3.50
N ASP A 269 -21.09 16.49 -2.52
CA ASP A 269 -21.79 17.76 -2.37
C ASP A 269 -20.82 18.95 -2.62
N PRO A 270 -20.85 19.58 -3.80
CA PRO A 270 -20.09 20.78 -4.09
C PRO A 270 -20.40 21.99 -3.20
N THR A 271 -21.44 21.96 -2.36
CA THR A 271 -21.69 23.00 -1.36
C THR A 271 -20.84 22.85 -0.08
N ARG A 272 -20.21 21.68 0.11
CA ARG A 272 -19.23 21.39 1.16
C ARG A 272 -17.79 21.57 0.69
N ALA A 273 -16.88 21.75 1.65
CA ALA A 273 -15.45 21.77 1.38
C ALA A 273 -14.89 20.34 1.30
N GLY A 274 -14.42 19.93 0.13
CA GLY A 274 -13.65 18.71 -0.10
C GLY A 274 -12.17 18.98 0.13
N VAL A 275 -11.50 18.13 0.92
CA VAL A 275 -10.15 18.38 1.46
C VAL A 275 -9.33 17.08 1.66
N GLU A 276 -8.01 17.24 1.82
CA GLU A 276 -6.97 16.19 1.99
C GLU A 276 -7.12 15.05 0.96
N PRO A 277 -7.01 15.34 -0.35
CA PRO A 277 -7.22 14.33 -1.38
C PRO A 277 -5.98 13.45 -1.62
N ASP A 278 -6.21 12.20 -2.02
CA ASP A 278 -5.16 11.24 -2.36
C ASP A 278 -5.52 10.38 -3.59
N ILE A 279 -4.51 9.86 -4.31
CA ILE A 279 -4.68 9.26 -5.64
C ILE A 279 -3.80 8.01 -5.85
N ALA A 280 -4.39 6.95 -6.41
CA ALA A 280 -3.70 5.70 -6.73
C ALA A 280 -4.15 5.10 -8.07
N PHE A 281 -3.34 4.18 -8.60
CA PHE A 281 -3.64 3.44 -9.84
C PHE A 281 -3.73 1.95 -9.57
N THR A 282 -4.80 1.31 -10.06
CA THR A 282 -5.05 -0.10 -9.77
C THR A 282 -5.54 -0.88 -10.99
N GLY A 283 -5.78 -2.17 -10.79
CA GLY A 283 -6.18 -3.10 -11.83
C GLY A 283 -4.98 -3.55 -12.66
N GLN A 284 -5.25 -4.44 -13.63
CA GLN A 284 -4.17 -4.99 -14.44
C GLN A 284 -3.49 -3.86 -15.22
N ASP A 285 -2.17 -3.75 -15.12
CA ASP A 285 -1.32 -2.73 -15.74
C ASP A 285 -1.59 -1.26 -15.28
N ASP A 286 -1.97 -1.01 -14.02
CA ASP A 286 -2.18 0.35 -13.43
C ASP A 286 -3.12 1.25 -14.27
N LYS A 287 -4.30 0.72 -14.63
CA LYS A 287 -5.23 1.38 -15.56
C LYS A 287 -6.38 2.14 -14.92
N VAL A 288 -6.83 1.72 -13.73
CA VAL A 288 -8.00 2.31 -13.06
C VAL A 288 -7.49 3.34 -12.08
N VAL A 289 -7.74 4.62 -12.38
CA VAL A 289 -7.43 5.71 -11.45
C VAL A 289 -8.45 5.68 -10.32
N TRP A 290 -7.97 5.76 -9.09
CA TRP A 290 -8.77 5.89 -7.88
C TRP A 290 -8.36 7.14 -7.13
N THR A 291 -9.35 7.82 -6.59
CA THR A 291 -9.19 9.06 -5.82
C THR A 291 -9.99 8.94 -4.55
N VAL A 292 -9.43 9.43 -3.44
CA VAL A 292 -10.12 9.58 -2.16
C VAL A 292 -9.97 11.00 -1.67
N TRP A 293 -10.91 11.46 -0.86
CA TRP A 293 -10.92 12.75 -0.18
C TRP A 293 -11.95 12.67 0.95
N TYR A 294 -12.02 13.68 1.81
CA TYR A 294 -13.16 13.82 2.71
C TYR A 294 -13.84 15.18 2.51
N GLU A 295 -15.15 15.24 2.78
CA GLU A 295 -15.92 16.48 2.76
C GLU A 295 -16.32 16.88 4.17
N LYS A 296 -16.30 18.19 4.41
CA LYS A 296 -16.63 18.83 5.68
C LYS A 296 -17.48 20.08 5.48
N ASP A 297 -17.78 20.73 6.61
CA ASP A 297 -18.78 21.80 6.74
C ASP A 297 -20.22 21.30 6.50
N ALA A 298 -21.21 22.10 6.93
CA ALA A 298 -22.61 21.73 6.83
C ALA A 298 -23.12 21.87 5.39
N SER A 299 -23.68 20.79 4.84
CA SER A 299 -24.33 20.80 3.53
C SER A 299 -25.40 21.90 3.40
N ALA A 300 -25.39 22.60 2.26
CA ALA A 300 -26.49 23.49 1.87
C ALA A 300 -27.63 22.76 1.14
N VAL A 301 -27.48 21.45 0.87
CA VAL A 301 -28.48 20.59 0.24
C VAL A 301 -29.44 20.04 1.31
N PRO A 302 -30.74 20.40 1.30
CA PRO A 302 -31.65 20.04 2.39
C PRO A 302 -31.95 18.53 2.43
N GLY A 303 -31.28 17.83 3.35
CA GLY A 303 -31.49 16.39 3.59
C GLY A 303 -30.23 15.53 3.54
N LEU A 304 -29.07 16.11 3.20
CA LEU A 304 -27.77 15.43 3.28
C LEU A 304 -27.17 15.49 4.71
N ARG A 305 -26.07 14.75 4.91
CA ARG A 305 -25.27 14.68 6.13
C ARG A 305 -24.52 15.99 6.40
N GLY A 306 -24.20 16.22 7.66
CA GLY A 306 -23.48 17.41 8.16
C GLY A 306 -22.33 17.08 9.12
N ASN A 307 -21.97 15.81 9.22
CA ASN A 307 -20.72 15.30 9.76
C ASN A 307 -19.70 15.14 8.62
N GLU A 308 -18.42 15.01 8.95
CA GLU A 308 -17.35 14.85 7.98
C GLU A 308 -17.36 13.42 7.37
N MET A 309 -17.26 13.31 6.04
CA MET A 309 -17.44 12.03 5.33
C MET A 309 -16.33 11.75 4.33
N VAL A 310 -15.78 10.53 4.39
CA VAL A 310 -14.77 10.04 3.45
C VAL A 310 -15.46 9.46 2.22
N PHE A 311 -14.98 9.86 1.04
CA PHE A 311 -15.48 9.39 -0.26
C PHE A 311 -14.37 8.80 -1.12
N ALA A 312 -14.77 7.96 -2.08
CA ALA A 312 -13.88 7.40 -3.08
C ALA A 312 -14.54 7.38 -4.46
N ALA A 313 -13.76 7.65 -5.51
CA ALA A 313 -14.21 7.56 -6.90
C ALA A 313 -13.20 6.87 -7.80
N LYS A 314 -13.70 6.29 -8.90
CA LYS A 314 -12.90 5.71 -9.99
C LYS A 314 -13.09 6.48 -11.30
N ALA A 315 -12.03 6.62 -12.06
CA ALA A 315 -12.10 7.12 -13.43
C ALA A 315 -12.66 6.04 -14.38
N VAL A 316 -13.72 6.37 -15.10
CA VAL A 316 -14.35 5.51 -16.12
C VAL A 316 -14.27 6.22 -17.47
N ALA A 317 -13.83 5.51 -18.52
CA ALA A 317 -13.61 6.12 -19.82
C ALA A 317 -14.91 6.67 -20.45
N ASN A 318 -14.94 7.99 -20.70
CA ASN A 318 -15.99 8.69 -21.40
C ASN A 318 -15.35 9.71 -22.39
N PRO A 319 -15.35 9.44 -23.70
CA PRO A 319 -14.74 10.32 -24.70
C PRO A 319 -15.36 11.73 -24.85
N ALA A 320 -16.50 12.01 -24.20
CA ALA A 320 -17.12 13.33 -24.15
C ALA A 320 -16.81 14.11 -22.86
N ALA A 321 -16.17 13.48 -21.88
CA ALA A 321 -15.71 14.09 -20.64
C ALA A 321 -14.28 14.65 -20.79
N ASP A 322 -13.91 15.62 -19.95
CA ASP A 322 -12.57 16.19 -19.96
C ASP A 322 -11.52 15.12 -19.63
N GLY A 323 -10.40 15.17 -20.34
CA GLY A 323 -9.39 14.11 -20.29
C GLY A 323 -9.86 12.74 -20.81
N GLY A 324 -11.11 12.59 -21.25
CA GLY A 324 -11.68 11.32 -21.71
C GLY A 324 -12.17 10.40 -20.59
N PHE A 325 -12.38 10.90 -19.37
CA PHE A 325 -12.89 10.11 -18.23
C PHE A 325 -13.95 10.88 -17.45
N GLN A 326 -14.97 10.16 -16.98
CA GLN A 326 -15.91 10.62 -15.97
C GLN A 326 -15.60 9.94 -14.62
N TRP A 327 -15.94 10.59 -13.51
CA TRP A 327 -15.81 9.99 -12.19
C TRP A 327 -17.07 9.23 -11.81
N VAL A 328 -16.89 8.08 -11.16
CA VAL A 328 -17.97 7.27 -10.57
C VAL A 328 -17.63 7.05 -9.11
N ALA A 329 -18.46 7.55 -8.20
CA ALA A 329 -18.33 7.32 -6.77
C ALA A 329 -18.59 5.86 -6.42
N VAL A 330 -17.84 5.33 -5.45
CA VAL A 330 -17.90 3.94 -5.01
C VAL A 330 -17.67 3.90 -3.49
N GLY A 331 -18.76 3.76 -2.74
CA GLY A 331 -18.77 3.62 -1.29
C GLY A 331 -19.14 2.23 -0.80
N ASN A 332 -19.36 2.11 0.50
CA ASN A 332 -19.75 0.88 1.19
C ASN A 332 -21.08 0.28 0.68
N GLY A 333 -22.04 1.12 0.26
CA GLY A 333 -23.37 0.71 -0.21
C GLY A 333 -23.52 0.56 -1.74
N THR A 334 -22.49 0.87 -2.52
CA THR A 334 -22.61 1.03 -4.00
C THR A 334 -22.68 -0.27 -4.83
N ALA A 335 -22.80 -1.45 -4.19
CA ALA A 335 -22.78 -2.74 -4.88
C ALA A 335 -23.89 -2.85 -5.95
N GLY A 336 -23.50 -3.14 -7.20
CA GLY A 336 -24.40 -3.18 -8.36
C GLY A 336 -24.92 -1.82 -8.86
N GLN A 337 -24.46 -0.70 -8.30
CA GLN A 337 -24.86 0.66 -8.69
C GLN A 337 -23.85 1.28 -9.67
N THR A 338 -24.10 2.52 -10.12
CA THR A 338 -23.15 3.31 -10.94
C THR A 338 -23.46 4.79 -10.73
N ASN A 339 -22.80 5.37 -9.73
CA ASN A 339 -23.13 6.72 -9.24
C ASN A 339 -22.15 7.71 -9.89
N VAL A 340 -22.49 8.14 -11.10
CA VAL A 340 -21.68 9.08 -11.90
C VAL A 340 -21.73 10.46 -11.26
N LEU A 341 -20.58 11.13 -11.17
CA LEU A 341 -20.50 12.52 -10.78
C LEU A 341 -20.81 13.39 -12.01
N ASP A 342 -22.09 13.75 -12.15
CA ASP A 342 -22.63 14.51 -13.28
C ASP A 342 -23.70 15.51 -12.81
N ARG A 343 -24.59 15.97 -13.71
CA ARG A 343 -25.70 16.90 -13.40
C ARG A 343 -27.09 16.26 -13.35
N SER A 344 -27.14 14.94 -13.17
CA SER A 344 -28.38 14.22 -12.91
C SER A 344 -28.87 14.44 -11.47
N GLY A 345 -30.06 13.90 -11.16
CA GLY A 345 -30.73 14.12 -9.88
C GLY A 345 -31.57 15.41 -9.83
N ALA A 346 -32.23 15.62 -8.70
CA ALA A 346 -32.94 16.83 -8.33
C ALA A 346 -31.99 17.95 -7.86
N HIS A 347 -30.81 17.60 -7.35
CA HIS A 347 -29.80 18.55 -6.86
C HIS A 347 -28.70 18.87 -7.89
N HIS A 348 -28.70 18.22 -9.06
CA HIS A 348 -27.75 18.42 -10.15
C HIS A 348 -26.27 18.13 -9.82
N PHE A 349 -26.02 17.25 -8.84
CA PHE A 349 -24.66 16.82 -8.46
C PHE A 349 -24.39 15.31 -8.71
N GLY A 350 -25.41 14.56 -9.17
CA GLY A 350 -25.33 13.12 -9.40
C GLY A 350 -25.97 12.28 -8.27
N PRO A 351 -26.10 10.94 -8.46
CA PRO A 351 -26.98 10.12 -7.63
C PRO A 351 -26.64 10.03 -6.13
N CYS A 352 -25.41 10.32 -5.72
CA CYS A 352 -25.00 10.29 -4.32
C CYS A 352 -25.58 11.45 -3.49
N ALA A 353 -25.93 12.57 -4.12
CA ALA A 353 -26.35 13.81 -3.43
C ALA A 353 -27.89 13.97 -3.36
N GLU A 354 -28.64 12.87 -3.49
CA GLU A 354 -30.11 12.89 -3.63
C GLU A 354 -30.87 12.56 -2.34
N SER A 355 -30.23 11.90 -1.37
CA SER A 355 -30.71 11.71 0.00
C SER A 355 -29.55 11.30 0.90
N ASP A 356 -29.72 11.39 2.23
CA ASP A 356 -28.73 10.89 3.17
C ASP A 356 -28.49 9.38 3.04
N GLU A 357 -29.50 8.57 2.67
CA GLU A 357 -29.27 7.14 2.41
C GLU A 357 -28.49 6.87 1.10
N SER A 358 -28.55 7.81 0.15
CA SER A 358 -27.80 7.75 -1.12
C SER A 358 -26.34 8.17 -0.92
N GLU A 359 -26.12 9.17 -0.06
CA GLU A 359 -24.82 9.67 0.37
C GLU A 359 -24.09 8.65 1.26
N ASP A 360 -24.78 8.12 2.28
CA ASP A 360 -24.33 7.01 3.12
C ASP A 360 -23.81 5.85 2.27
N ALA A 361 -24.54 5.48 1.20
CA ALA A 361 -24.14 4.41 0.29
C ALA A 361 -22.86 4.73 -0.49
N CYS A 362 -22.60 6.00 -0.81
CA CYS A 362 -21.41 6.47 -1.52
C CYS A 362 -20.20 6.75 -0.60
N SER A 363 -20.41 6.90 0.71
CA SER A 363 -19.35 7.11 1.70
C SER A 363 -18.55 5.84 2.03
N LEU A 364 -17.40 6.02 2.70
CA LEU A 364 -16.59 4.93 3.28
C LEU A 364 -16.71 4.82 4.81
N ASN A 365 -17.30 5.80 5.51
CA ASN A 365 -17.45 5.85 6.97
C ASN A 365 -17.92 4.51 7.55
N ALA A 366 -17.38 4.12 8.72
CA ALA A 366 -17.80 2.91 9.43
C ALA A 366 -19.04 3.15 10.32
N ASP A 367 -19.20 4.36 10.85
CA ASP A 367 -20.45 4.92 11.34
C ASP A 367 -20.80 6.19 10.53
N ASN A 368 -21.93 6.17 9.82
CA ASN A 368 -22.36 7.24 8.93
C ASN A 368 -22.66 8.57 9.66
N PHE A 369 -22.75 8.55 10.99
CA PHE A 369 -22.99 9.73 11.83
C PHE A 369 -21.73 10.25 12.55
N ALA A 370 -20.58 9.59 12.35
CA ALA A 370 -19.29 10.04 12.87
C ALA A 370 -18.54 10.90 11.84
N ASP A 371 -17.70 11.80 12.32
CA ASP A 371 -16.76 12.56 11.50
C ASP A 371 -15.59 11.64 11.09
N ALA A 372 -15.31 11.59 9.79
CA ALA A 372 -14.25 10.78 9.19
C ALA A 372 -13.32 11.64 8.32
N GLU A 373 -12.01 11.54 8.56
CA GLU A 373 -10.98 12.45 8.06
C GLU A 373 -9.73 11.72 7.53
N ASN A 374 -8.82 12.49 6.90
CA ASN A 374 -7.46 12.08 6.53
C ASN A 374 -7.36 10.76 5.70
N PRO A 375 -8.15 10.58 4.62
CA PRO A 375 -8.12 9.34 3.86
C PRO A 375 -6.86 9.19 2.99
N ARG A 376 -6.32 7.97 2.91
CA ARG A 376 -5.14 7.63 2.11
C ARG A 376 -5.37 6.32 1.36
N VAL A 377 -4.88 6.23 0.11
CA VAL A 377 -5.19 5.11 -0.80
C VAL A 377 -3.96 4.45 -1.39
N ALA A 378 -3.85 3.12 -1.24
CA ALA A 378 -2.80 2.33 -1.86
C ALA A 378 -3.36 1.30 -2.85
N ALA A 379 -2.60 1.06 -3.91
CA ALA A 379 -2.81 -0.03 -4.84
C ALA A 379 -2.17 -1.32 -4.32
N GLY A 380 -2.94 -2.42 -4.30
CA GLY A 380 -2.34 -3.73 -4.01
C GLY A 380 -3.31 -4.90 -4.05
N THR A 381 -2.76 -6.09 -3.81
CA THR A 381 -3.53 -7.33 -3.76
C THR A 381 -2.95 -8.30 -2.74
N LEU A 382 -3.81 -9.06 -2.07
CA LEU A 382 -3.44 -10.14 -1.15
C LEU A 382 -3.26 -11.51 -1.85
N THR A 383 -3.34 -11.54 -3.18
CA THR A 383 -3.16 -12.74 -4.00
C THR A 383 -2.10 -12.47 -5.08
N PRO A 384 -0.89 -13.03 -4.96
CA PRO A 384 0.16 -12.85 -5.98
C PRO A 384 -0.33 -13.22 -7.38
N GLY A 385 0.05 -12.42 -8.38
CA GLY A 385 -0.38 -12.59 -9.77
C GLY A 385 -1.87 -12.33 -10.04
N GLN A 386 -2.57 -11.60 -9.16
CA GLN A 386 -3.88 -11.00 -9.45
C GLN A 386 -3.74 -9.49 -9.63
N PRO A 387 -4.66 -8.83 -10.35
CA PRO A 387 -4.72 -7.37 -10.41
C PRO A 387 -4.77 -6.71 -9.03
N THR A 388 -4.16 -5.53 -8.91
CA THR A 388 -4.34 -4.66 -7.75
C THR A 388 -5.77 -4.11 -7.64
N VAL A 389 -6.18 -3.80 -6.41
CA VAL A 389 -7.40 -3.06 -6.06
C VAL A 389 -7.03 -1.92 -5.09
N PRO A 390 -7.84 -0.86 -4.95
CA PRO A 390 -7.57 0.16 -3.95
C PRO A 390 -7.87 -0.39 -2.55
N TRP A 391 -7.01 0.00 -1.61
CA TRP A 391 -7.20 -0.12 -0.17
C TRP A 391 -7.16 1.28 0.41
N VAL A 392 -8.17 1.65 1.19
CA VAL A 392 -8.30 2.98 1.77
C VAL A 392 -8.21 2.87 3.29
N VAL A 393 -7.41 3.72 3.91
CA VAL A 393 -7.35 3.95 5.35
C VAL A 393 -7.79 5.37 5.66
N TRP A 394 -8.41 5.60 6.81
CA TRP A 394 -8.83 6.91 7.31
C TRP A 394 -8.94 6.86 8.84
N ASP A 395 -9.10 8.01 9.49
CA ASP A 395 -9.44 8.09 10.91
C ASP A 395 -10.85 8.65 11.12
N GLU A 396 -11.54 8.19 12.17
CA GLU A 396 -12.97 8.45 12.40
C GLU A 396 -13.28 8.50 13.90
N ASP A 397 -14.03 9.51 14.38
CA ASP A 397 -14.33 9.69 15.82
C ASP A 397 -15.18 8.54 16.38
N ILE A 398 -14.82 8.09 17.59
CA ILE A 398 -15.51 7.00 18.31
C ILE A 398 -16.08 7.45 19.66
N GLY A 399 -16.34 8.75 19.81
CA GLY A 399 -16.89 9.39 20.98
C GLY A 399 -15.83 9.89 21.96
N GLY A 400 -15.90 11.19 22.23
CA GLY A 400 -15.16 11.86 23.28
C GLY A 400 -13.87 12.54 22.81
N GLY A 401 -13.79 12.94 21.53
CA GLY A 401 -12.62 13.58 20.95
C GLY A 401 -11.48 12.57 20.78
N ARG A 402 -11.79 11.39 20.23
CA ARG A 402 -10.85 10.31 20.02
C ARG A 402 -11.25 9.51 18.78
N HIS A 403 -10.32 9.36 17.87
CA HIS A 403 -10.49 8.78 16.57
C HIS A 403 -9.83 7.40 16.53
N THR A 404 -10.27 6.54 15.63
CA THR A 404 -9.59 5.27 15.38
C THR A 404 -9.42 5.01 13.89
N ILE A 405 -8.34 4.31 13.53
CA ILE A 405 -8.01 4.03 12.14
C ILE A 405 -8.88 2.90 11.63
N PHE A 406 -9.63 3.16 10.56
CA PHE A 406 -10.38 2.17 9.81
C PHE A 406 -9.67 1.83 8.49
N ILE A 407 -10.11 0.73 7.88
CA ILE A 407 -9.57 0.28 6.59
C ILE A 407 -10.64 -0.48 5.80
N SER A 408 -10.74 -0.16 4.51
CA SER A 408 -11.60 -0.83 3.54
C SER A 408 -10.81 -1.22 2.28
N ARG A 409 -11.40 -2.09 1.47
CA ARG A 409 -10.85 -2.52 0.17
C ARG A 409 -11.97 -2.67 -0.85
N LEU A 410 -11.68 -2.45 -2.12
CA LEU A 410 -12.67 -2.69 -3.19
C LEU A 410 -12.99 -4.19 -3.34
N VAL A 411 -14.27 -4.49 -3.52
CA VAL A 411 -14.83 -5.81 -3.81
C VAL A 411 -15.84 -5.68 -4.96
N GLY A 412 -16.00 -6.76 -5.75
CA GLY A 412 -16.80 -6.79 -6.98
C GLY A 412 -16.28 -5.93 -8.15
N GLY A 413 -15.45 -4.91 -7.85
CA GLY A 413 -15.14 -3.79 -8.74
C GLY A 413 -16.07 -2.59 -8.54
N ASP A 414 -17.01 -2.67 -7.58
CA ASP A 414 -18.21 -1.83 -7.52
C ASP A 414 -18.66 -1.42 -6.10
N HIS A 415 -17.98 -1.86 -5.03
CA HIS A 415 -18.22 -1.37 -3.66
C HIS A 415 -16.98 -1.61 -2.76
N PHE A 416 -16.90 -0.92 -1.63
CA PHE A 416 -15.87 -1.20 -0.61
C PHE A 416 -16.41 -2.15 0.48
N GLU A 417 -15.55 -3.05 0.97
CA GLU A 417 -15.77 -3.84 2.19
C GLU A 417 -14.88 -3.30 3.32
N LEU A 418 -15.49 -2.87 4.43
CA LEU A 418 -14.83 -2.62 5.71
C LEU A 418 -14.16 -3.88 6.25
N PHE A 419 -12.95 -3.76 6.79
CA PHE A 419 -12.30 -4.87 7.48
C PHE A 419 -13.05 -5.26 8.76
N LYS A 420 -13.28 -6.57 8.95
CA LYS A 420 -13.94 -7.20 10.12
C LYS A 420 -15.14 -6.41 10.65
N PRO A 421 -16.33 -6.63 10.08
CA PRO A 421 -17.40 -5.61 9.94
C PRO A 421 -17.23 -4.36 10.83
N GLY A 422 -16.54 -3.35 10.30
CA GLY A 422 -16.35 -2.06 10.99
C GLY A 422 -15.54 -2.14 12.29
N GLN A 423 -14.46 -2.93 12.34
CA GLN A 423 -13.52 -2.91 13.46
C GLN A 423 -12.28 -2.11 13.10
N PRO A 424 -11.92 -1.06 13.86
CA PRO A 424 -10.71 -0.32 13.62
C PRO A 424 -9.47 -1.18 13.88
N ILE A 425 -8.37 -0.81 13.24
CA ILE A 425 -7.07 -1.48 13.36
C ILE A 425 -6.20 -0.89 14.49
N SER A 426 -6.47 0.37 14.90
CA SER A 426 -5.76 1.06 15.98
C SER A 426 -6.38 0.81 17.38
N ASN A 427 -5.72 1.32 18.42
CA ASN A 427 -6.14 1.12 19.80
C ASN A 427 -7.25 2.10 20.23
N ARG A 428 -8.50 1.61 20.38
CA ARG A 428 -9.67 2.39 20.83
C ARG A 428 -9.58 3.02 22.24
N ALA A 429 -8.47 2.84 22.96
CA ALA A 429 -8.20 3.55 24.21
C ALA A 429 -7.57 4.94 23.97
N ASN A 430 -6.70 5.07 22.98
CA ASN A 430 -5.98 6.30 22.63
C ASN A 430 -6.80 7.13 21.63
N ASP A 431 -6.36 8.36 21.34
CA ASP A 431 -6.71 9.03 20.08
C ASP A 431 -5.75 8.54 18.99
N ALA A 432 -6.24 8.22 17.80
CA ALA A 432 -5.46 7.66 16.70
C ALA A 432 -5.81 8.32 15.36
N ARG A 433 -4.81 8.98 14.76
CA ARG A 433 -4.96 9.95 13.65
C ARG A 433 -3.90 9.76 12.55
N ARG A 434 -4.13 10.41 11.41
CA ARG A 434 -3.23 10.58 10.25
C ARG A 434 -2.59 9.26 9.79
N PRO A 435 -3.41 8.29 9.34
CA PRO A 435 -2.88 7.05 8.78
C PRO A 435 -2.15 7.30 7.46
N ASP A 436 -1.35 6.33 7.03
CA ASP A 436 -0.87 6.20 5.66
C ASP A 436 -0.71 4.71 5.31
N ILE A 437 -0.80 4.36 4.03
CA ILE A 437 -0.84 2.97 3.58
C ILE A 437 0.07 2.71 2.38
N THR A 438 0.73 1.56 2.38
CA THR A 438 1.50 1.07 1.24
C THR A 438 1.38 -0.45 1.10
N PHE A 439 1.89 -0.99 -0.01
CA PHE A 439 2.14 -2.41 -0.17
C PHE A 439 3.64 -2.67 -0.29
N ALA A 440 4.11 -3.74 0.35
CA ALA A 440 5.40 -4.35 0.07
C ALA A 440 5.15 -5.73 -0.53
N GLY A 441 5.31 -5.83 -1.85
CA GLY A 441 4.83 -6.98 -2.62
C GLY A 441 3.31 -7.13 -2.49
N ASN A 442 2.86 -8.24 -1.93
CA ASN A 442 1.44 -8.57 -1.75
C ASN A 442 0.96 -8.46 -0.28
N VAL A 443 1.66 -7.69 0.55
CA VAL A 443 1.30 -7.42 1.95
C VAL A 443 1.10 -5.90 2.14
N PRO A 444 -0.09 -5.44 2.59
CA PRO A 444 -0.30 -4.05 2.98
C PRO A 444 0.35 -3.77 4.34
N TYR A 445 0.92 -2.58 4.46
CA TYR A 445 1.46 -1.97 5.66
C TYR A 445 0.79 -0.63 5.88
N ILE A 446 0.38 -0.36 7.12
CA ILE A 446 -0.28 0.86 7.53
C ILE A 446 0.57 1.49 8.62
N SER A 447 0.89 2.77 8.48
CA SER A 447 1.35 3.63 9.57
C SER A 447 0.19 4.52 10.06
N TRP A 448 0.26 4.96 11.30
CA TRP A 448 -0.60 6.00 11.88
C TRP A 448 0.07 6.58 13.13
N GLN A 449 -0.57 7.54 13.77
CA GLN A 449 -0.09 8.14 15.01
C GLN A 449 -1.13 7.97 16.12
N GLU A 450 -0.69 7.72 17.36
CA GLU A 450 -1.57 7.73 18.54
C GLU A 450 -1.02 8.65 19.62
N GLU A 451 -1.90 9.35 20.35
CA GLU A 451 -1.50 10.07 21.56
C GLU A 451 -1.27 9.08 22.72
N VAL A 452 -0.06 9.10 23.28
CA VAL A 452 0.36 8.24 24.39
C VAL A 452 0.86 9.13 25.54
N GLY A 453 -0.08 9.55 26.38
CA GLY A 453 0.19 10.26 27.64
C GLY A 453 0.32 11.78 27.46
N THR A 454 1.42 12.24 26.88
CA THR A 454 1.66 13.66 26.48
C THR A 454 2.60 13.73 25.26
N GLN A 455 2.61 12.68 24.45
CA GLN A 455 3.47 12.54 23.28
C GLN A 455 2.68 11.86 22.19
N LEU A 456 2.87 12.30 20.95
CA LEU A 456 2.46 11.53 19.79
C LEU A 456 3.53 10.48 19.50
N LEU A 457 3.11 9.25 19.22
CA LEU A 457 3.98 8.18 18.76
C LEU A 457 3.46 7.63 17.44
N THR A 458 4.37 7.31 16.52
CA THR A 458 4.06 6.57 15.31
C THR A 458 3.85 5.09 15.64
N PHE A 459 2.84 4.49 15.04
CA PHE A 459 2.55 3.07 15.09
C PHE A 459 2.55 2.50 13.67
N VAL A 460 2.92 1.22 13.53
CA VAL A 460 2.82 0.49 12.26
C VAL A 460 2.22 -0.90 12.46
N GLY A 461 1.66 -1.43 11.38
CA GLY A 461 1.14 -2.80 11.33
C GLY A 461 0.94 -3.31 9.90
N HIS A 462 0.85 -4.63 9.74
CA HIS A 462 0.68 -5.31 8.46
C HIS A 462 -0.48 -6.31 8.46
N PHE A 463 -0.80 -6.91 7.30
CA PHE A 463 -1.76 -8.03 7.23
C PHE A 463 -1.07 -9.38 6.99
N GLU A 464 -1.21 -10.32 7.94
CA GLU A 464 -0.86 -11.74 7.72
C GLU A 464 -1.99 -12.51 7.01
N GLY A 465 -1.69 -13.74 6.57
CA GLY A 465 -2.70 -14.74 6.17
C GLY A 465 -3.20 -14.65 4.72
N GLY A 466 -2.87 -13.57 4.00
CA GLY A 466 -3.25 -13.37 2.60
C GLY A 466 -4.77 -13.33 2.38
N ALA A 467 -5.20 -13.45 1.12
CA ALA A 467 -6.62 -13.31 0.76
C ALA A 467 -7.57 -14.35 1.41
N ALA A 468 -7.05 -15.50 1.83
CA ALA A 468 -7.85 -16.58 2.41
C ALA A 468 -8.20 -16.37 3.90
N ALA A 469 -7.40 -15.58 4.63
CA ALA A 469 -7.59 -15.31 6.05
C ALA A 469 -6.90 -14.01 6.49
N PRO A 470 -7.25 -12.85 5.90
CA PRO A 470 -6.57 -11.58 6.16
C PRO A 470 -6.68 -11.18 7.64
N ARG A 471 -5.55 -10.86 8.26
CA ARG A 471 -5.47 -10.48 9.68
C ARG A 471 -4.47 -9.36 9.88
N PHE A 472 -4.97 -8.19 10.25
CA PHE A 472 -4.12 -7.13 10.76
C PHE A 472 -3.29 -7.56 11.98
N LYS A 473 -2.05 -7.08 12.04
CA LYS A 473 -1.08 -7.20 13.12
C LYS A 473 -0.62 -5.81 13.51
N LEU A 474 -0.77 -5.48 14.79
CA LEU A 474 -0.09 -4.36 15.39
C LEU A 474 1.38 -4.76 15.62
N ASP A 475 2.29 -4.20 14.83
CA ASP A 475 3.71 -4.55 14.89
C ASP A 475 4.45 -3.77 15.98
N THR A 476 3.93 -2.62 16.39
CA THR A 476 4.53 -1.75 17.41
C THR A 476 3.56 -1.52 18.58
N PRO A 477 3.29 -2.52 19.42
CA PRO A 477 2.27 -2.45 20.47
C PRO A 477 2.53 -1.46 21.62
N GLY A 478 3.64 -0.71 21.58
CA GLY A 478 3.94 0.42 22.48
C GLY A 478 4.37 1.69 21.73
N GLY A 479 4.10 1.79 20.42
CA GLY A 479 4.58 2.84 19.54
C GLY A 479 6.08 2.73 19.22
N ILE A 480 6.53 3.51 18.24
CA ILE A 480 7.95 3.63 17.85
C ILE A 480 8.58 4.71 18.73
N ALA A 481 9.31 4.30 19.77
CA ALA A 481 9.88 5.22 20.76
C ALA A 481 10.85 6.28 20.18
N ALA A 482 11.44 6.02 19.01
CA ALA A 482 12.26 7.01 18.29
C ALA A 482 11.42 8.17 17.72
N SER A 483 10.13 7.94 17.44
CA SER A 483 9.20 8.91 16.86
C SER A 483 8.49 9.80 17.89
N ALA A 484 9.00 9.85 19.12
CA ALA A 484 8.41 10.65 20.20
C ALA A 484 8.36 12.14 19.83
N PHE A 485 7.15 12.64 19.63
CA PHE A 485 6.88 13.99 19.15
C PHE A 485 6.05 14.75 20.20
N ALA A 486 6.50 15.95 20.56
CA ALA A 486 5.92 16.74 21.66
C ALA A 486 5.03 17.91 21.19
N ASP A 487 4.97 18.18 19.88
CA ASP A 487 4.06 19.17 19.29
C ASP A 487 2.77 18.49 18.84
N VAL A 488 1.98 18.01 19.81
CA VAL A 488 0.73 17.27 19.55
C VAL A 488 -0.33 18.10 18.82
N ASP A 489 -0.22 19.43 18.88
CA ASP A 489 -1.11 20.37 18.19
C ASP A 489 -0.79 20.50 16.69
N ASN A 490 0.47 20.26 16.27
CA ASN A 490 0.92 20.37 14.88
C ASN A 490 1.61 19.07 14.36
N PRO A 491 0.89 17.93 14.38
CA PRO A 491 1.40 16.61 14.02
C PRO A 491 1.70 16.49 12.53
N GLN A 492 2.88 15.97 12.19
CA GLN A 492 3.25 15.64 10.81
C GLN A 492 2.94 14.17 10.55
N ARG A 493 2.29 13.85 9.42
CA ARG A 493 2.03 12.46 9.00
C ARG A 493 3.34 11.66 9.03
N ALA A 494 3.24 10.35 9.32
CA ALA A 494 4.37 9.43 9.24
C ALA A 494 4.26 8.57 7.96
N PRO A 495 4.58 9.12 6.77
CA PRO A 495 4.27 8.46 5.51
C PRO A 495 5.09 7.19 5.30
N ILE A 496 4.50 6.19 4.63
CA ILE A 496 5.05 4.84 4.51
C ILE A 496 5.12 4.39 3.05
N SER A 497 6.24 3.76 2.67
CA SER A 497 6.43 3.17 1.34
C SER A 497 7.29 1.90 1.43
N SER A 498 7.67 1.30 0.30
CA SER A 498 8.50 0.09 0.30
C SER A 498 9.44 0.00 -0.90
N THR A 499 10.43 -0.89 -0.83
CA THR A 499 11.31 -1.23 -1.96
C THR A 499 10.61 -2.09 -3.05
N CYS A 500 9.30 -2.31 -2.91
CA CYS A 500 8.49 -3.17 -3.76
C CYS A 500 7.02 -2.73 -3.76
N THR A 501 6.77 -1.46 -4.06
CA THR A 501 5.40 -0.93 -4.25
C THR A 501 4.72 -1.66 -5.40
N ALA A 502 3.51 -2.19 -5.20
CA ALA A 502 2.84 -3.03 -6.19
C ALA A 502 2.53 -2.24 -7.48
N ASN A 503 3.11 -2.66 -8.62
CA ASN A 503 2.92 -1.99 -9.91
C ASN A 503 3.22 -2.95 -11.11
N PRO A 504 2.92 -2.58 -12.37
CA PRO A 504 2.96 -3.48 -13.51
C PRO A 504 4.37 -3.97 -13.83
N THR A 505 5.39 -3.17 -13.49
CA THR A 505 6.80 -3.49 -13.76
C THR A 505 7.37 -4.53 -12.79
N ASN A 506 6.68 -4.79 -11.66
CA ASN A 506 7.00 -5.88 -10.72
C ASN A 506 5.87 -6.92 -10.61
N ALA A 507 4.98 -6.97 -11.62
CA ALA A 507 3.81 -7.83 -11.69
C ALA A 507 2.94 -7.74 -10.42
N ASP A 508 2.49 -6.53 -10.11
CA ASP A 508 1.54 -6.22 -9.04
C ASP A 508 2.04 -6.75 -7.68
N GLY A 509 3.31 -6.48 -7.39
CA GLY A 509 4.03 -6.89 -6.17
C GLY A 509 4.60 -8.31 -6.19
N THR A 510 4.34 -9.10 -7.23
CA THR A 510 4.75 -10.53 -7.28
C THR A 510 6.25 -10.73 -7.42
N ALA A 511 6.99 -9.79 -8.04
CA ALA A 511 8.42 -9.93 -8.35
C ALA A 511 9.18 -8.60 -8.26
N CYS A 512 9.59 -8.23 -7.04
CA CYS A 512 10.25 -6.95 -6.72
C CYS A 512 11.45 -6.58 -7.62
N GLN A 513 11.54 -5.31 -8.03
CA GLN A 513 12.57 -4.80 -8.93
C GLN A 513 13.99 -5.00 -8.35
N GLY A 514 14.98 -5.24 -9.23
CA GLY A 514 16.39 -5.39 -8.85
C GLY A 514 16.74 -6.59 -7.97
N GLY A 515 15.78 -7.47 -7.65
CA GLY A 515 15.97 -8.56 -6.68
C GLY A 515 15.80 -8.12 -5.21
N ALA A 516 15.18 -6.96 -4.97
CA ALA A 516 14.79 -6.47 -3.65
C ALA A 516 13.93 -7.51 -2.90
N ILE A 517 13.96 -7.43 -1.57
CA ILE A 517 13.21 -8.32 -0.68
C ILE A 517 11.77 -7.81 -0.49
N GLY A 518 11.55 -6.51 -0.66
CA GLY A 518 10.26 -5.86 -0.42
C GLY A 518 10.14 -5.42 1.03
N THR A 519 11.07 -4.55 1.44
CA THR A 519 11.17 -4.00 2.79
C THR A 519 10.39 -2.69 2.89
N PRO A 520 9.40 -2.58 3.78
CA PRO A 520 8.76 -1.30 4.08
C PRO A 520 9.70 -0.35 4.81
N PHE A 521 9.50 0.94 4.59
CA PHE A 521 10.18 2.03 5.29
C PHE A 521 9.21 3.22 5.44
N PHE A 522 9.40 4.00 6.49
CA PHE A 522 8.54 5.15 6.80
C PHE A 522 9.39 6.33 7.26
N LEU A 523 8.82 7.52 7.15
CA LEU A 523 9.36 8.75 7.71
C LEU A 523 8.60 9.15 8.97
N PHE A 524 9.24 9.90 9.86
CA PHE A 524 8.58 10.51 11.00
C PHE A 524 9.35 11.76 11.47
N THR A 525 8.65 12.76 12.00
CA THR A 525 9.30 13.84 12.75
C THR A 525 9.37 13.49 14.23
N ALA A 526 10.50 13.74 14.88
CA ALA A 526 10.65 13.63 16.33
C ALA A 526 11.21 14.93 16.93
N GLY A 527 10.99 15.13 18.23
CA GLY A 527 11.47 16.32 18.97
C GLY A 527 10.36 17.24 19.49
N ALA A 528 10.76 18.46 19.84
CA ALA A 528 9.92 19.53 20.35
C ALA A 528 9.71 20.64 19.29
N PRO A 529 8.73 21.55 19.44
CA PRO A 529 8.60 22.73 18.56
C PRO A 529 9.91 23.53 18.49
N GLY A 530 10.32 23.96 17.28
CA GLY A 530 11.63 24.59 17.05
C GLY A 530 12.81 23.62 17.13
N SER A 531 12.53 22.32 17.15
CA SER A 531 13.49 21.20 17.10
C SER A 531 12.85 19.93 16.51
N LYS A 532 11.85 20.06 15.63
CA LYS A 532 11.28 18.95 14.84
C LYS A 532 12.33 18.50 13.82
N LYS A 533 12.76 17.25 13.87
CA LYS A 533 13.75 16.69 12.93
C LYS A 533 13.17 15.47 12.25
N LEU A 534 13.38 15.38 10.94
CA LEU A 534 12.81 14.33 10.09
C LEU A 534 13.73 13.12 10.09
N PHE A 535 13.23 11.96 10.47
CA PHE A 535 13.96 10.70 10.49
C PHE A 535 13.30 9.68 9.58
N ALA A 536 14.01 8.58 9.34
CA ALA A 536 13.55 7.47 8.52
C ALA A 536 13.95 6.14 9.18
N GLU A 537 13.03 5.18 9.21
CA GLU A 537 13.28 3.81 9.66
C GLU A 537 12.72 2.80 8.66
N ALA A 538 13.33 1.63 8.61
CA ALA A 538 12.90 0.51 7.78
C ALA A 538 12.88 -0.79 8.57
N PHE A 539 11.98 -1.70 8.20
CA PHE A 539 11.85 -3.00 8.85
C PHE A 539 13.13 -3.84 8.67
N ALA A 540 13.54 -4.55 9.71
CA ALA A 540 14.79 -5.31 9.74
C ALA A 540 14.63 -6.62 10.54
N PRO A 541 15.29 -7.72 10.11
CA PRO A 541 15.26 -8.96 10.86
C PRO A 541 16.02 -8.83 12.18
N SER A 542 15.57 -9.57 13.19
CA SER A 542 16.15 -9.63 14.53
C SER A 542 16.32 -11.08 15.01
N ASP A 543 16.79 -11.28 16.25
CA ASP A 543 16.89 -12.58 16.92
C ASP A 543 17.59 -13.70 16.11
N VAL A 544 18.56 -13.35 15.26
CA VAL A 544 19.27 -14.31 14.40
C VAL A 544 20.16 -15.22 15.23
N GLN A 545 19.80 -16.51 15.29
CA GLN A 545 20.47 -17.53 16.09
C GLN A 545 20.94 -18.68 15.21
N THR A 546 22.24 -18.97 15.27
CA THR A 546 22.81 -20.21 14.73
C THR A 546 22.53 -21.34 15.72
N LEU A 547 21.87 -22.40 15.26
CA LEU A 547 21.57 -23.59 16.07
C LEU A 547 22.54 -24.73 15.73
N ALA A 548 22.58 -25.74 16.60
CA ALA A 548 23.36 -26.95 16.35
C ALA A 548 22.87 -27.67 15.08
N ALA A 549 23.78 -27.84 14.12
CA ALA A 549 23.60 -28.63 12.91
C ALA A 549 23.21 -30.09 13.20
N SER A 550 22.44 -30.68 12.31
CA SER A 550 22.02 -32.09 12.36
C SER A 550 22.55 -32.90 11.18
N ASP A 551 22.33 -34.22 11.26
CA ASP A 551 22.55 -35.17 10.17
C ASP A 551 23.93 -35.11 9.47
N PRO A 552 25.05 -35.03 10.22
CA PRO A 552 26.38 -35.00 9.64
C PRO A 552 26.70 -36.34 8.95
N THR A 553 27.07 -36.26 7.68
CA THR A 553 27.55 -37.38 6.87
C THR A 553 29.07 -37.32 6.74
N SER A 554 29.65 -38.17 5.89
CA SER A 554 31.06 -38.08 5.51
C SER A 554 31.41 -36.86 4.64
N SER A 555 30.42 -36.09 4.13
CA SER A 555 30.67 -34.91 3.28
C SER A 555 29.60 -33.80 3.31
N SER A 556 28.67 -33.84 4.27
CA SER A 556 27.59 -32.85 4.41
C SER A 556 27.10 -32.71 5.85
N ALA A 557 26.41 -31.63 6.17
CA ALA A 557 25.60 -31.49 7.38
C ALA A 557 24.41 -30.54 7.11
N THR A 558 23.32 -30.73 7.85
CA THR A 558 22.16 -29.83 7.84
C THR A 558 22.44 -28.70 8.83
N LEU A 559 22.81 -27.52 8.35
CA LEU A 559 22.98 -26.32 9.16
C LEU A 559 21.60 -25.79 9.56
N ARG A 560 21.43 -25.34 10.80
CA ARG A 560 20.12 -24.97 11.36
C ARG A 560 20.17 -23.61 12.03
N GLY A 561 19.08 -22.87 11.95
CA GLY A 561 19.00 -21.50 12.46
C GLY A 561 17.57 -21.07 12.78
N ILE A 562 17.48 -19.93 13.44
CA ILE A 562 16.25 -19.17 13.64
C ILE A 562 16.56 -17.71 13.30
N ALA A 563 15.60 -17.01 12.69
CA ALA A 563 15.62 -15.55 12.62
C ALA A 563 14.19 -15.03 12.82
N ASN A 564 14.05 -13.89 13.48
CA ASN A 564 12.79 -13.15 13.48
C ASN A 564 12.78 -12.26 12.22
N PRO A 565 11.82 -12.41 11.28
CA PRO A 565 11.75 -11.53 10.11
C PRO A 565 11.43 -10.07 10.47
N GLY A 566 11.04 -9.79 11.71
CA GLY A 566 10.97 -8.44 12.27
C GLY A 566 9.80 -7.61 11.74
N GLY A 567 8.73 -8.26 11.28
CA GLY A 567 7.56 -7.61 10.68
C GLY A 567 7.65 -7.43 9.16
N THR A 568 8.72 -7.87 8.50
CA THR A 568 8.86 -7.88 7.03
C THR A 568 9.23 -9.28 6.53
N SER A 569 9.30 -9.49 5.21
CA SER A 569 9.97 -10.67 4.65
C SER A 569 11.49 -10.53 4.82
N ALA A 570 12.19 -11.63 5.10
CA ALA A 570 13.64 -11.63 5.34
C ALA A 570 14.36 -12.72 4.53
N ARG A 571 15.45 -12.36 3.85
CA ARG A 571 16.29 -13.32 3.13
C ARG A 571 17.30 -13.96 4.08
N VAL A 572 17.28 -15.28 4.20
CA VAL A 572 18.12 -16.04 5.14
C VAL A 572 19.06 -17.01 4.43
N HIS A 573 20.24 -17.23 5.02
CA HIS A 573 21.23 -18.20 4.55
C HIS A 573 22.19 -18.58 5.69
N PHE A 574 23.10 -19.51 5.43
CA PHE A 574 24.25 -19.77 6.29
C PHE A 574 25.54 -19.44 5.55
N ASP A 575 26.45 -18.72 6.21
CA ASP A 575 27.87 -18.76 5.84
C ASP A 575 28.50 -19.99 6.52
N PHE A 576 29.39 -20.70 5.82
CA PHE A 576 30.12 -21.84 6.36
C PHE A 576 31.52 -22.04 5.74
N GLY A 577 32.39 -22.76 6.45
CA GLY A 577 33.67 -23.23 5.91
C GLY A 577 34.69 -23.65 6.98
N ALA A 578 35.96 -23.76 6.61
CA ALA A 578 37.00 -24.34 7.46
C ALA A 578 37.52 -23.42 8.59
N THR A 579 37.10 -22.15 8.62
CA THR A 579 37.44 -21.14 9.64
C THR A 579 36.28 -20.16 9.81
N THR A 580 36.35 -19.26 10.80
CA THR A 580 35.41 -18.14 11.00
C THR A 580 35.44 -17.06 9.91
N ALA A 581 36.30 -17.19 8.89
CA ALA A 581 36.17 -16.43 7.64
C ALA A 581 35.13 -17.04 6.68
N TYR A 582 34.65 -18.25 6.99
CA TYR A 582 33.68 -19.06 6.24
C TYR A 582 34.16 -19.34 4.80
N GLY A 583 33.89 -18.43 3.85
CA GLY A 583 34.32 -18.55 2.46
C GLY A 583 33.40 -19.39 1.57
N SER A 584 32.24 -19.80 2.08
CA SER A 584 31.12 -20.36 1.32
C SER A 584 29.80 -19.96 1.99
N SER A 585 28.73 -19.89 1.21
CA SER A 585 27.38 -19.58 1.72
C SER A 585 26.36 -20.54 1.11
N SER A 586 25.28 -20.82 1.83
CA SER A 586 24.18 -21.66 1.31
C SER A 586 23.38 -20.94 0.23
N THR A 587 22.57 -21.68 -0.54
CA THR A 587 21.46 -21.08 -1.28
C THR A 587 20.59 -20.26 -0.31
N PRO A 588 20.23 -19.01 -0.62
CA PRO A 588 19.33 -18.23 0.23
C PRO A 588 17.88 -18.71 0.14
N GLU A 589 17.20 -18.72 1.27
CA GLU A 589 15.75 -18.85 1.44
C GLU A 589 15.13 -17.47 1.72
N THR A 590 13.82 -17.32 1.56
CA THR A 590 13.08 -16.15 2.04
C THR A 590 12.08 -16.60 3.11
N LEU A 591 12.27 -16.12 4.33
CA LEU A 591 11.23 -16.17 5.36
C LEU A 591 10.16 -15.13 5.02
N GLY A 592 8.89 -15.56 5.05
CA GLY A 592 7.75 -14.65 4.89
C GLY A 592 7.55 -13.74 6.10
N VAL A 593 6.69 -12.73 5.94
CA VAL A 593 6.37 -11.72 6.95
C VAL A 593 5.96 -12.36 8.28
N SER A 594 6.67 -11.99 9.35
CA SER A 594 6.42 -12.45 10.72
C SER A 594 7.15 -11.55 11.73
N VAL A 595 6.54 -11.33 12.90
CA VAL A 595 7.20 -10.76 14.10
C VAL A 595 7.68 -11.84 15.09
N VAL A 596 7.57 -13.11 14.70
CA VAL A 596 7.92 -14.27 15.55
C VAL A 596 9.16 -14.97 15.00
N PRO A 597 10.17 -15.30 15.85
CA PRO A 597 11.34 -16.08 15.47
C PRO A 597 10.96 -17.39 14.75
N THR A 598 11.38 -17.49 13.49
CA THR A 598 11.01 -18.56 12.56
C THR A 598 12.25 -19.42 12.22
N PRO A 599 12.16 -20.75 12.30
CA PRO A 599 13.28 -21.64 12.03
C PRO A 599 13.52 -21.84 10.53
N PHE A 600 14.78 -22.05 10.14
CA PHE A 600 15.21 -22.43 8.80
C PHE A 600 16.42 -23.37 8.85
N ASP A 601 16.67 -24.13 7.78
CA ASP A 601 17.83 -25.00 7.65
C ASP A 601 18.33 -25.13 6.21
N ALA A 602 19.60 -25.52 6.04
CA ALA A 602 20.21 -25.74 4.74
C ALA A 602 21.27 -26.84 4.77
N VAL A 603 21.32 -27.69 3.75
CA VAL A 603 22.33 -28.74 3.61
C VAL A 603 23.63 -28.15 3.04
N ALA A 604 24.62 -27.93 3.90
CA ALA A 604 25.99 -27.68 3.46
C ALA A 604 26.61 -29.00 2.98
N SER A 605 27.25 -29.00 1.81
CA SER A 605 27.75 -30.21 1.14
C SER A 605 29.12 -29.99 0.48
N GLY A 606 29.81 -31.10 0.13
CA GLY A 606 31.19 -31.06 -0.35
C GLY A 606 32.23 -30.86 0.76
N LEU A 607 31.83 -31.03 2.02
CA LEU A 607 32.65 -30.74 3.19
C LEU A 607 33.73 -31.84 3.40
N PRO A 608 34.97 -31.51 3.82
CA PRO A 608 36.00 -32.51 4.03
C PRO A 608 35.74 -33.44 5.23
N ASN A 609 35.79 -34.75 5.00
CA ASN A 609 35.74 -35.75 6.07
C ASN A 609 36.92 -35.60 7.05
N GLY A 610 36.65 -35.66 8.35
CA GLY A 610 37.60 -35.43 9.43
C GLY A 610 37.82 -33.95 9.79
N SER A 611 37.09 -33.01 9.19
CA SER A 611 37.24 -31.57 9.46
C SER A 611 36.18 -31.01 10.41
N THR A 612 36.53 -29.96 11.14
CA THR A 612 35.56 -29.08 11.79
C THR A 612 35.21 -27.95 10.83
N ILE A 613 33.91 -27.73 10.65
CA ILE A 613 33.35 -26.66 9.83
C ILE A 613 32.71 -25.63 10.77
N HIS A 614 33.12 -24.38 10.61
CA HIS A 614 32.50 -23.19 11.18
C HIS A 614 31.29 -22.79 10.33
N TYR A 615 30.23 -22.29 10.96
CA TYR A 615 29.07 -21.73 10.28
C TYR A 615 28.31 -20.73 11.14
N ARG A 616 27.57 -19.84 10.49
CA ARG A 616 26.64 -18.90 11.14
C ARG A 616 25.36 -18.74 10.33
N ALA A 617 24.24 -18.54 11.02
CA ALA A 617 23.00 -18.05 10.43
C ALA A 617 23.15 -16.56 10.03
N VAL A 618 22.55 -16.15 8.91
CA VAL A 618 22.50 -14.76 8.46
C VAL A 618 21.09 -14.46 7.95
N ALA A 619 20.54 -13.31 8.33
CA ALA A 619 19.26 -12.80 7.84
C ALA A 619 19.41 -11.35 7.34
N ALA A 620 18.69 -10.97 6.28
CA ALA A 620 18.73 -9.64 5.71
C ALA A 620 17.34 -9.10 5.31
N SER A 621 17.17 -7.79 5.43
CA SER A 621 16.21 -6.99 4.66
C SER A 621 16.98 -6.16 3.61
N ASP A 622 16.32 -5.27 2.86
CA ASP A 622 16.99 -4.43 1.86
C ASP A 622 17.95 -3.39 2.48
N PHE A 623 17.84 -3.14 3.79
CA PHE A 623 18.62 -2.10 4.49
C PHE A 623 19.50 -2.65 5.64
N ALA A 624 19.26 -3.88 6.11
CA ALA A 624 19.99 -4.48 7.22
C ALA A 624 20.45 -5.90 6.90
N THR A 625 21.59 -6.31 7.47
CA THR A 625 22.04 -7.72 7.49
C THR A 625 22.52 -8.04 8.89
N VAL A 626 21.87 -9.02 9.52
CA VAL A 626 22.12 -9.46 10.89
C VAL A 626 22.67 -10.88 10.87
N ALA A 627 23.81 -11.08 11.53
CA ALA A 627 24.50 -12.36 11.59
C ALA A 627 24.41 -12.96 13.00
N GLY A 628 24.08 -14.24 13.08
CA GLY A 628 24.17 -15.02 14.31
C GLY A 628 25.61 -15.33 14.72
N ALA A 629 25.76 -15.90 15.92
CA ALA A 629 27.05 -16.34 16.44
C ALA A 629 27.66 -17.47 15.59
N ASP A 630 28.99 -17.61 15.63
CA ASP A 630 29.69 -18.77 15.08
C ASP A 630 29.31 -20.06 15.84
N ALA A 631 29.05 -21.13 15.10
CA ALA A 631 28.88 -22.48 15.60
C ALA A 631 29.76 -23.45 14.79
N THR A 632 30.03 -24.64 15.34
CA THR A 632 30.88 -25.63 14.68
C THR A 632 30.22 -27.00 14.57
N VAL A 633 30.57 -27.75 13.52
CA VAL A 633 30.15 -29.13 13.29
C VAL A 633 31.35 -29.93 12.77
N THR A 634 31.64 -31.08 13.38
CA THR A 634 32.71 -31.97 12.89
C THR A 634 32.13 -32.97 11.90
N ILE A 635 32.58 -32.88 10.65
CA ILE A 635 32.20 -33.78 9.56
C ILE A 635 33.02 -35.06 9.71
N ILE A 636 32.37 -36.14 10.15
CA ILE A 636 32.98 -37.46 10.29
C ILE A 636 32.10 -38.51 9.63
N ASN A 637 32.72 -39.53 9.04
CA ASN A 637 32.02 -40.70 8.52
C ASN A 637 31.33 -41.51 9.64
N GLN A 638 30.15 -41.06 10.08
CA GLN A 638 29.28 -41.83 10.96
C GLN A 638 28.66 -42.99 10.15
N PRO A 639 28.91 -44.26 10.50
CA PRO A 639 28.22 -45.38 9.86
C PRO A 639 26.72 -45.29 10.19
N PRO A 640 25.82 -45.61 9.23
CA PRO A 640 24.39 -45.41 9.42
C PRO A 640 23.86 -46.24 10.60
N VAL A 641 23.18 -45.56 11.53
CA VAL A 641 22.66 -46.17 12.77
C VAL A 641 21.41 -47.00 12.46
N VAL A 642 21.62 -48.28 12.12
CA VAL A 642 20.53 -49.24 11.89
C VAL A 642 19.88 -49.63 13.22
N SER A 643 18.79 -48.94 13.57
CA SER A 643 17.95 -49.31 14.71
C SER A 643 17.21 -50.63 14.44
N LEU A 644 17.61 -51.70 15.12
CA LEU A 644 17.04 -53.06 14.98
C LEU A 644 15.69 -53.22 15.72
N GLY A 645 14.71 -52.39 15.36
CA GLY A 645 13.34 -52.48 15.87
C GLY A 645 12.64 -53.78 15.42
N ASP A 646 12.22 -54.59 16.40
CA ASP A 646 11.22 -55.66 16.29
C ASP A 646 11.32 -56.64 15.09
N ARG A 647 12.51 -57.21 14.87
CA ARG A 647 12.63 -58.53 14.22
C ARG A 647 13.04 -59.69 15.13
N VAL A 648 13.58 -59.43 16.33
CA VAL A 648 13.96 -60.49 17.30
C VAL A 648 12.75 -60.93 18.17
N ARG A 649 11.59 -61.18 17.54
CA ARG A 649 10.37 -61.68 18.21
C ARG A 649 9.52 -62.67 17.38
N ARG A 650 10.09 -63.31 16.34
CA ARG A 650 9.37 -64.36 15.57
C ARG A 650 10.06 -65.73 15.58
N ASP A 651 11.40 -65.78 15.61
CA ASP A 651 12.14 -67.03 15.41
C ASP A 651 12.57 -67.73 16.72
N ALA A 652 11.82 -67.51 17.82
CA ALA A 652 12.17 -67.98 19.16
C ALA A 652 11.01 -68.62 19.97
N LEU A 653 9.95 -69.09 19.29
CA LEU A 653 8.83 -69.82 19.93
C LEU A 653 8.30 -70.99 19.06
N THR A 654 9.19 -71.89 18.65
CA THR A 654 8.81 -73.15 17.99
C THR A 654 9.59 -74.37 18.50
N GLU A 655 9.61 -74.60 19.82
CA GLU A 655 9.73 -75.98 20.39
C GLU A 655 9.41 -76.04 21.90
N ALA A 656 8.27 -76.64 22.26
CA ALA A 656 7.97 -77.24 23.57
C ALA A 656 6.64 -78.02 23.53
N HIS A 657 6.49 -79.09 24.32
CA HIS A 657 5.31 -79.96 24.32
C HIS A 657 4.24 -79.53 25.35
N PRO A 658 2.94 -79.88 25.16
CA PRO A 658 1.85 -79.32 25.94
C PRO A 658 1.61 -80.03 27.28
N SER A 659 1.06 -79.31 28.27
CA SER A 659 0.56 -79.87 29.52
C SER A 659 -0.86 -79.36 29.86
N ARG A 660 -1.68 -80.29 30.36
CA ARG A 660 -3.12 -80.20 30.65
C ARG A 660 -3.64 -78.85 31.19
N GLN A 661 -4.75 -78.39 30.61
CA GLN A 661 -5.86 -77.81 31.39
C GLN A 661 -7.18 -78.51 31.05
N VAL A 662 -8.11 -78.54 32.01
CA VAL A 662 -9.39 -79.26 31.93
C VAL A 662 -10.51 -78.29 31.52
N HIS A 663 -11.42 -78.74 30.65
CA HIS A 663 -12.64 -78.02 30.28
C HIS A 663 -13.88 -78.58 31.01
N PRO A 664 -14.78 -77.73 31.51
CA PRO A 664 -16.23 -77.98 31.46
C PRO A 664 -16.81 -77.58 30.07
N PRO A 665 -18.00 -78.06 29.65
CA PRO A 665 -18.18 -78.39 28.23
C PRO A 665 -19.41 -77.79 27.50
N ARG A 666 -19.20 -77.46 26.20
CA ARG A 666 -20.15 -77.63 25.05
C ARG A 666 -21.47 -76.81 25.10
N VAL A 667 -22.11 -76.43 23.96
CA VAL A 667 -22.62 -77.27 22.87
C VAL A 667 -22.43 -76.69 21.44
N ARG A 668 -22.31 -77.64 20.51
CA ARG A 668 -22.21 -77.66 19.03
C ARG A 668 -22.98 -76.57 18.25
N GLY A 669 -22.63 -76.25 16.98
CA GLY A 669 -21.48 -76.69 16.16
C GLY A 669 -21.80 -77.10 14.70
N ARG A 670 -20.81 -77.75 14.02
CA ARG A 670 -20.73 -78.17 12.58
C ARG A 670 -20.57 -76.99 11.58
N ARG A 671 -19.50 -76.91 10.76
CA ARG A 671 -18.95 -77.80 9.67
C ARG A 671 -19.86 -77.81 8.42
N ARG A 672 -19.39 -77.71 7.16
CA ARG A 672 -18.12 -78.09 6.46
C ARG A 672 -17.71 -76.97 5.45
N ARG A 673 -16.44 -76.59 5.26
CA ARG A 673 -15.32 -77.20 4.47
C ARG A 673 -15.36 -76.92 2.93
N ARG A 674 -14.27 -76.27 2.44
CA ARG A 674 -13.44 -76.59 1.24
C ARG A 674 -14.09 -76.50 -0.17
N ASP A 675 -13.37 -76.32 -1.30
CA ASP A 675 -11.92 -76.27 -1.66
C ASP A 675 -11.68 -75.11 -2.70
N GLU A 676 -10.58 -74.34 -2.68
CA GLU A 676 -9.29 -74.52 -3.40
C GLU A 676 -9.37 -74.54 -4.96
N ARG A 677 -8.92 -73.45 -5.66
CA ARG A 677 -7.91 -73.43 -6.78
C ARG A 677 -7.91 -72.19 -7.71
N ALA A 678 -6.75 -72.01 -8.36
CA ALA A 678 -6.28 -70.89 -9.19
C ALA A 678 -7.04 -70.56 -10.50
N GLY A 679 -6.84 -69.33 -10.99
CA GLY A 679 -7.25 -68.84 -12.33
C GLY A 679 -6.33 -67.71 -12.85
N ARG A 680 -6.29 -67.48 -14.17
CA ARG A 680 -5.33 -66.59 -14.88
C ARG A 680 -6.04 -65.47 -15.68
N ARG A 681 -5.26 -64.45 -16.08
CA ARG A 681 -5.36 -63.59 -17.30
C ARG A 681 -6.27 -62.32 -17.26
N PRO A 682 -6.11 -61.36 -18.22
CA PRO A 682 -6.14 -59.91 -17.90
C PRO A 682 -7.02 -59.03 -18.84
N SER A 683 -6.94 -57.70 -18.65
CA SER A 683 -7.64 -56.66 -19.43
C SER A 683 -6.90 -56.18 -20.70
N PRO A 684 -7.61 -55.89 -21.81
CA PRO A 684 -7.13 -55.11 -22.97
C PRO A 684 -7.96 -53.81 -23.25
N ARG A 685 -7.79 -53.18 -24.43
CA ARG A 685 -8.16 -51.76 -24.76
C ARG A 685 -9.18 -51.58 -25.92
N SER A 686 -10.01 -50.51 -25.87
CA SER A 686 -10.38 -49.56 -26.99
C SER A 686 -11.13 -50.10 -28.27
N PRO A 687 -11.52 -49.28 -29.30
CA PRO A 687 -11.99 -47.85 -29.44
C PRO A 687 -13.19 -47.63 -30.45
N LEU A 688 -13.49 -46.35 -30.84
CA LEU A 688 -14.09 -45.81 -32.12
C LEU A 688 -15.56 -45.24 -32.18
N ASP A 689 -15.91 -44.60 -33.32
CA ASP A 689 -16.88 -43.46 -33.60
C ASP A 689 -17.62 -43.67 -34.99
N PRO A 690 -18.39 -42.79 -35.73
CA PRO A 690 -18.86 -41.37 -35.55
C PRO A 690 -20.28 -40.93 -36.14
N ARG A 691 -20.57 -39.58 -36.14
CA ARG A 691 -21.38 -38.74 -37.13
C ARG A 691 -22.94 -38.50 -37.09
N SER A 692 -23.32 -37.27 -37.57
CA SER A 692 -24.53 -36.80 -38.36
C SER A 692 -25.82 -36.20 -37.71
N VAL A 693 -26.61 -35.46 -38.53
CA VAL A 693 -27.78 -34.53 -38.31
C VAL A 693 -28.61 -34.41 -39.65
N PRO A 694 -29.77 -33.70 -39.88
CA PRO A 694 -30.34 -32.45 -39.28
C PRO A 694 -31.92 -32.25 -39.28
N THR A 695 -32.39 -30.97 -39.27
CA THR A 695 -33.68 -30.36 -39.78
C THR A 695 -35.08 -30.51 -39.11
N SER A 696 -35.63 -29.39 -38.58
CA SER A 696 -36.84 -28.57 -39.00
C SER A 696 -38.24 -29.19 -39.34
N PRO A 697 -39.38 -28.43 -39.46
CA PRO A 697 -39.94 -27.29 -38.66
C PRO A 697 -41.54 -27.22 -38.56
N SER A 698 -42.07 -26.10 -37.99
CA SER A 698 -43.36 -25.39 -38.32
C SER A 698 -44.78 -25.80 -37.83
N ALA A 699 -45.57 -24.79 -37.38
CA ALA A 699 -47.06 -24.65 -37.48
C ALA A 699 -47.54 -23.21 -37.05
N GLU A 700 -48.75 -22.75 -37.44
CA GLU A 700 -49.21 -21.34 -37.29
C GLU A 700 -50.67 -21.13 -36.75
N ALA A 701 -50.86 -20.06 -35.94
CA ALA A 701 -51.95 -19.05 -35.94
C ALA A 701 -53.47 -19.49 -35.77
N PRO A 702 -54.48 -18.60 -35.99
CA PRO A 702 -55.11 -17.67 -35.00
C PRO A 702 -56.67 -17.82 -34.97
N PRO A 703 -57.59 -16.82 -34.73
CA PRO A 703 -57.53 -15.46 -34.14
C PRO A 703 -58.67 -15.13 -33.11
N GLY A 704 -58.76 -13.87 -32.62
CA GLY A 704 -59.91 -13.28 -31.90
C GLY A 704 -59.73 -11.75 -31.65
N ALA A 705 -60.80 -10.93 -31.56
CA ALA A 705 -60.68 -9.45 -31.62
C ALA A 705 -61.76 -8.61 -30.89
N SER A 706 -61.37 -7.34 -30.60
CA SER A 706 -62.16 -6.07 -30.49
C SER A 706 -63.30 -5.85 -29.47
N ALA A 707 -63.09 -4.90 -28.54
CA ALA A 707 -63.97 -3.80 -28.05
C ALA A 707 -63.16 -3.00 -26.97
N ASP A 708 -63.10 -1.66 -26.85
CA ASP A 708 -64.09 -0.56 -26.82
C ASP A 708 -65.06 -0.59 -25.60
N ALA A 709 -65.36 0.50 -24.86
CA ALA A 709 -64.80 1.86 -24.75
C ALA A 709 -65.42 2.59 -23.49
N PHE A 710 -65.10 3.90 -23.27
CA PHE A 710 -65.63 4.84 -22.24
C PHE A 710 -65.16 4.59 -20.77
N ALA A 711 -64.77 5.55 -19.90
CA ALA A 711 -65.07 7.00 -19.66
C ALA A 711 -66.26 7.26 -18.68
N ALA A 712 -66.22 8.20 -17.70
CA ALA A 712 -65.11 9.02 -17.18
C ALA A 712 -65.22 9.40 -15.66
N PRO A 713 -65.41 10.66 -15.18
CA PRO A 713 -64.43 11.27 -14.24
C PRO A 713 -64.98 11.98 -12.96
N VAL A 714 -64.06 12.58 -12.19
CA VAL A 714 -64.22 13.60 -11.11
C VAL A 714 -64.76 13.13 -9.74
N GLU A 715 -63.88 13.10 -8.73
CA GLU A 715 -63.62 14.25 -7.82
C GLU A 715 -62.11 14.38 -7.56
#